data_AF-A0AAN8K5N7-F1
#
_entry.id   AF-A0AAN8K5N7-F1
#
_cell.length_a   1.000
_cell.length_b   1.000
_cell.length_c   1.000
_cell.angle_alpha   90.00
_cell.angle_beta   90.00
_cell.angle_gamma   90.00
#
_symmetry.space_group_name_H-M   'P 1'
#
loop_
_entity.id
_entity.type
_entity.pdbx_description
1 polymer ?
#
loop_
_entity_poly.entity_id
_entity_poly.type
_entity_poly.pdbx_seq_one_letter_code
_entity_poly.pdbx_strand_id
1 'polypeptide(L)'
;MSGVLKLRIGKLLSDCTRKWQTASLHYKHTKLNSKKNRFAVVTVIVTVLTCGTLICVEISALNRKLSTATNVFEVDRNLGQYISLFDTDFSTEEFRKKWKASLDLEKIAKEPWFAWLQSRSTDPWRLLNLARSDDQYVRRLGVQALADRDDWEDFQYRNIAQAADYKTLVGLARSPDIDLRFFLPPPRQYKPQMNMSDELTNLLTSLPDTGVNKCVKYFTHVALKHGKPPDDKGGFWSFGGQTLASPDGNSSLTEKTVELCSLQALVSHSTVPSHCIEIVERGGLALLQRILEDKADCIKTHILLARILSNIALVQDLHQQIFISGWVTILAKWLKSENWILATVAAKALNNLDQDYTSSQLEEGVYVFHPLHRTRSVLNADIVFVHGVLGGSFRSWRQRDIPDNQIDPAENRTSCWPKDWLAKDMKRVRMISLDYDTHLSEWYSTCPHDIEKRSLVKRGEEMIEKLRKAGVGDRPIIWAGHSLGGLLIKQMLSLAIDDDKYSCIKDQTQGIIFYGVPHYGSPLANISNQKAAYILLPSIEVQDLKPHSQNLEFLQSRFIDFMKSRSIPCLAFGETKKTYVKKLFTMLQVVPLESSNPGYGEFYPVDADHVGVCKPDNTDCDVYILTLQFIRRCILQAKVEIYLKDGLKHTGPKPL
;
A
#
# COMPACT_ATOMS: atom_id res chain seq x y z
N MET A 1 43.77 7.81 23.42
CA MET A 1 42.37 8.31 23.40
C MET A 1 42.11 9.52 24.31
N SER A 2 42.94 9.83 25.33
CA SER A 2 42.73 10.99 26.22
C SER A 2 43.12 12.36 25.63
N GLY A 3 44.01 12.40 24.61
CA GLY A 3 44.44 13.66 23.98
C GLY A 3 43.43 14.30 23.03
N VAL A 4 42.64 13.51 22.28
CA VAL A 4 41.66 14.05 21.30
C VAL A 4 40.34 14.43 21.97
N LEU A 5 39.96 13.73 23.06
CA LEU A 5 38.81 14.06 23.90
C LEU A 5 38.99 15.43 24.60
N LYS A 6 40.22 15.73 25.07
CA LYS A 6 40.60 17.07 25.59
C LYS A 6 40.52 18.18 24.54
N LEU A 7 40.90 17.91 23.29
CA LEU A 7 40.88 18.88 22.20
C LEU A 7 39.47 19.21 21.67
N ARG A 8 38.52 18.26 21.67
CA ARG A 8 37.13 18.53 21.25
C ARG A 8 36.27 19.17 22.34
N ILE A 9 36.44 18.76 23.60
CA ILE A 9 35.78 19.41 24.74
C ILE A 9 36.28 20.86 24.90
N GLY A 10 37.59 21.11 24.72
CA GLY A 10 38.16 22.46 24.71
C GLY A 10 37.64 23.35 23.57
N LYS A 11 37.38 22.78 22.39
CA LYS A 11 36.81 23.52 21.25
C LYS A 11 35.31 23.84 21.43
N LEU A 12 34.54 22.92 22.01
CA LEU A 12 33.13 23.10 22.39
C LEU A 12 32.95 24.17 23.47
N LEU A 13 33.82 24.19 24.48
CA LEU A 13 33.83 25.22 25.53
C LEU A 13 34.24 26.58 24.97
N SER A 14 35.26 26.65 24.10
CA SER A 14 35.70 27.87 23.42
C SER A 14 34.60 28.51 22.57
N ASP A 15 33.86 27.72 21.78
CA ASP A 15 32.81 28.25 20.90
C ASP A 15 31.54 28.68 21.67
N CYS A 16 31.21 27.99 22.77
CA CYS A 16 30.19 28.46 23.71
C CYS A 16 30.56 29.80 24.35
N THR A 17 31.83 29.97 24.74
CA THR A 17 32.35 31.22 25.33
C THR A 17 32.37 32.36 24.32
N ARG A 18 32.69 32.07 23.05
CA ARG A 18 32.70 33.06 21.95
C ARG A 18 31.30 33.53 21.58
N LYS A 19 30.31 32.62 21.54
CA LYS A 19 28.88 32.95 21.33
C LYS A 19 28.28 33.72 22.50
N TRP A 20 28.72 33.44 23.73
CA TRP A 20 28.35 34.20 24.92
C TRP A 20 28.89 35.64 24.87
N GLN A 21 30.14 35.84 24.45
CA GLN A 21 30.73 37.17 24.27
C GLN A 21 30.05 37.98 23.14
N THR A 22 29.68 37.36 22.02
CA THR A 22 28.94 38.06 20.94
C THR A 22 27.52 38.44 21.37
N ALA A 23 26.82 37.58 22.12
CA ALA A 23 25.51 37.88 22.69
C ALA A 23 25.57 39.00 23.76
N SER A 24 26.63 39.02 24.57
CA SER A 24 26.89 40.05 25.59
C SER A 24 27.26 41.41 24.97
N LEU A 25 28.00 41.43 23.86
CA LEU A 25 28.33 42.63 23.09
C LEU A 25 27.11 43.23 22.38
N HIS A 26 26.22 42.40 21.83
CA HIS A 26 24.97 42.87 21.19
C HIS A 26 23.98 43.49 22.20
N TYR A 27 24.01 43.03 23.45
CA TYR A 27 23.22 43.58 24.55
C TYR A 27 23.72 44.96 25.02
N LYS A 28 25.02 45.26 24.88
CA LYS A 28 25.62 46.54 25.31
C LYS A 28 25.40 47.72 24.35
N HIS A 29 24.97 47.50 23.11
CA HIS A 29 24.87 48.56 22.08
C HIS A 29 23.46 48.99 21.68
N THR A 30 22.39 48.44 22.27
CA THR A 30 21.02 48.82 21.92
C THR A 30 20.42 49.77 22.96
N LYS A 31 20.31 51.05 22.60
CA LYS A 31 19.56 52.08 23.35
C LYS A 31 18.07 51.69 23.44
N LEU A 32 17.48 51.95 24.61
CA LEU A 32 16.12 51.58 25.03
C LEU A 32 15.02 51.93 24.01
N ASN A 33 14.25 50.93 23.54
CA ASN A 33 12.78 51.03 23.46
C ASN A 33 12.03 49.70 23.21
N SER A 34 10.93 49.55 23.96
CA SER A 34 9.73 48.69 23.90
C SER A 34 9.76 47.22 23.38
N LYS A 35 9.09 46.34 24.16
CA LYS A 35 8.50 45.00 23.88
C LYS A 35 9.35 43.89 23.19
N LYS A 36 10.43 44.16 22.47
CA LYS A 36 11.30 43.13 21.83
C LYS A 36 12.30 42.43 22.79
N ASN A 37 12.55 43.00 23.97
CA ASN A 37 13.54 42.47 24.92
C ASN A 37 13.09 41.27 25.77
N ARG A 38 11.80 40.92 25.80
CA ARG A 38 11.35 39.67 26.47
C ARG A 38 11.74 38.43 25.67
N PHE A 39 11.77 38.51 24.33
CA PHE A 39 12.15 37.39 23.48
C PHE A 39 13.65 37.07 23.56
N ALA A 40 14.53 38.08 23.55
CA ALA A 40 15.97 37.86 23.62
C ALA A 40 16.43 37.24 24.96
N VAL A 41 15.82 37.68 26.08
CA VAL A 41 16.08 37.11 27.41
C VAL A 41 15.56 35.66 27.48
N VAL A 42 14.39 35.38 26.91
CA VAL A 42 13.85 34.02 26.81
C VAL A 42 14.74 33.13 25.93
N THR A 43 15.25 33.63 24.79
CA THR A 43 16.16 32.86 23.92
C THR A 43 17.48 32.55 24.61
N VAL A 44 18.07 33.48 25.36
CA VAL A 44 19.30 33.23 26.11
C VAL A 44 19.08 32.22 27.24
N ILE A 45 17.97 32.34 27.99
CA ILE A 45 17.60 31.39 29.05
C ILE A 45 17.35 29.99 28.49
N VAL A 46 16.61 29.88 27.37
CA VAL A 46 16.37 28.60 26.67
C VAL A 46 17.69 28.00 26.16
N THR A 47 18.60 28.82 25.63
CA THR A 47 19.90 28.34 25.14
C THR A 47 20.78 27.83 26.29
N VAL A 48 20.79 28.52 27.43
CA VAL A 48 21.53 28.10 28.64
C VAL A 48 20.92 26.83 29.25
N LEU A 49 19.59 26.72 29.30
CA LEU A 49 18.89 25.53 29.80
C LEU A 49 19.06 24.32 28.86
N THR A 50 19.05 24.52 27.54
CA THR A 50 19.29 23.46 26.56
C THR A 50 20.73 22.97 26.56
N CYS A 51 21.72 23.87 26.67
CA CYS A 51 23.12 23.47 26.85
C CYS A 51 23.36 22.78 28.21
N GLY A 52 22.76 23.27 29.29
CA GLY A 52 22.84 22.64 30.62
C GLY A 52 22.21 21.25 30.66
N THR A 53 21.06 21.07 30.02
CA THR A 53 20.39 19.76 29.91
C THR A 53 21.16 18.78 29.02
N LEU A 54 21.75 19.23 27.91
CA LEU A 54 22.61 18.38 27.06
C LEU A 54 23.85 17.86 27.83
N ILE A 55 24.52 18.75 28.57
CA ILE A 55 25.70 18.39 29.39
C ILE A 55 25.31 17.42 30.51
N CYS A 56 24.17 17.66 31.20
CA CYS A 56 23.72 16.79 32.29
C CYS A 56 23.18 15.43 31.80
N VAL A 57 22.58 15.36 30.60
CA VAL A 57 22.14 14.10 29.99
C VAL A 57 23.33 13.26 29.53
N GLU A 58 24.38 13.87 28.97
CA GLU A 58 25.61 13.15 28.64
C GLU A 58 26.32 12.63 29.89
N ILE A 59 26.41 13.44 30.96
CA ILE A 59 26.98 13.01 32.25
C ILE A 59 26.15 11.89 32.88
N SER A 60 24.82 11.98 32.83
CA SER A 60 23.92 10.94 33.37
C SER A 60 23.91 9.65 32.54
N ALA A 61 24.07 9.76 31.22
CA ALA A 61 24.21 8.61 30.32
C ALA A 61 25.56 7.90 30.49
N LEU A 62 26.64 8.67 30.72
CA LEU A 62 27.94 8.14 31.12
C LEU A 62 27.86 7.43 32.48
N ASN A 63 27.17 8.02 33.47
CA ASN A 63 27.03 7.43 34.80
C ASN A 63 26.16 6.15 34.79
N ARG A 64 25.10 6.09 33.95
CA ARG A 64 24.30 4.87 33.76
C ARG A 64 25.07 3.75 33.07
N LYS A 65 25.89 4.07 32.06
CA LYS A 65 26.76 3.08 31.40
C LYS A 65 27.82 2.50 32.34
N LEU A 66 28.28 3.29 33.32
CA LEU A 66 29.18 2.82 34.38
C LEU A 66 28.47 1.94 35.42
N SER A 67 27.17 2.13 35.70
CA SER A 67 26.43 1.34 36.68
C SER A 67 25.79 0.06 36.14
N THR A 68 25.55 -0.05 34.82
CA THR A 68 24.93 -1.25 34.21
C THR A 68 25.95 -2.29 33.74
N ALA A 69 27.25 -2.06 33.93
CA ALA A 69 28.31 -2.97 33.49
C ALA A 69 28.67 -4.07 34.51
N THR A 70 27.98 -4.20 35.65
CA THR A 70 28.37 -5.13 36.72
C THR A 70 27.48 -6.37 36.89
N ASN A 71 26.56 -6.68 35.98
CA ASN A 71 25.80 -7.94 36.05
C ASN A 71 25.79 -8.65 34.69
N VAL A 72 26.88 -9.36 34.39
CA VAL A 72 26.90 -10.50 33.47
C VAL A 72 27.72 -11.60 34.13
N PHE A 73 27.13 -12.80 34.21
CA PHE A 73 27.71 -14.00 34.79
C PHE A 73 29.01 -14.45 34.10
N GLU A 74 29.85 -15.08 34.91
CA GLU A 74 31.17 -15.65 34.67
C GLU A 74 31.26 -16.54 33.42
N VAL A 75 32.21 -16.23 32.52
CA VAL A 75 33.34 -17.08 32.07
C VAL A 75 34.26 -16.17 31.24
N ASP A 76 35.33 -15.66 31.82
CA ASP A 76 36.70 -16.08 31.50
C ASP A 76 37.71 -15.17 32.22
N ARG A 77 38.65 -15.80 32.93
CA ARG A 77 39.76 -15.12 33.59
C ARG A 77 40.78 -14.74 32.53
N ASN A 78 41.12 -13.47 32.42
CA ASN A 78 42.52 -12.98 32.36
C ASN A 78 42.57 -11.52 31.92
N LEU A 79 42.66 -10.61 32.89
CA LEU A 79 43.63 -9.50 32.96
C LEU A 79 43.24 -8.60 34.12
N GLY A 80 44.02 -8.69 35.20
CA GLY A 80 43.82 -7.94 36.42
C GLY A 80 44.28 -6.48 36.34
N GLN A 81 44.06 -5.83 37.48
CA GLN A 81 44.64 -4.56 37.94
C GLN A 81 44.00 -3.27 37.40
N TYR A 82 43.10 -2.66 38.19
CA TYR A 82 43.43 -1.56 39.12
C TYR A 82 42.14 -1.04 39.76
N ILE A 83 41.94 -1.35 41.03
CA ILE A 83 41.08 -0.57 41.94
C ILE A 83 41.98 0.51 42.54
N SER A 84 41.67 1.79 42.31
CA SER A 84 42.01 2.85 43.27
C SER A 84 41.15 4.10 43.07
N LEU A 85 40.41 4.42 44.14
CA LEU A 85 40.27 5.74 44.74
C LEU A 85 39.79 6.90 43.83
N PHE A 86 38.57 7.39 44.08
CA PHE A 86 38.37 8.79 44.47
C PHE A 86 37.06 8.89 45.26
N ASP A 87 37.22 9.10 46.56
CA ASP A 87 36.22 9.61 47.47
C ASP A 87 36.30 11.14 47.40
N THR A 88 35.20 11.80 47.04
CA THR A 88 34.96 13.20 47.39
C THR A 88 33.45 13.41 47.52
N ASP A 89 33.02 13.39 48.78
CA ASP A 89 31.82 14.05 49.28
C ASP A 89 31.65 15.45 48.68
N PHE A 90 30.61 15.62 47.87
CA PHE A 90 30.01 16.92 47.59
C PHE A 90 28.49 16.73 47.47
N SER A 91 27.80 17.04 48.57
CA SER A 91 26.37 17.36 48.81
C SER A 91 25.34 17.35 47.66
N THR A 92 25.31 16.30 46.83
CA THR A 92 24.45 16.22 45.63
C THR A 92 23.03 15.72 45.92
N GLU A 93 22.70 15.32 47.13
CA GLU A 93 21.39 14.71 47.43
C GLU A 93 20.27 15.74 47.59
N GLU A 94 20.58 16.89 48.21
CA GLU A 94 19.64 17.99 48.39
C GLU A 94 19.46 18.80 47.09
N PHE A 95 20.52 18.94 46.30
CA PHE A 95 20.46 19.54 44.96
C PHE A 95 19.72 18.61 43.97
N ARG A 96 19.94 17.28 44.00
CA ARG A 96 19.14 16.32 43.21
C ARG A 96 17.66 16.35 43.57
N LYS A 97 17.32 16.42 44.86
CA LYS A 97 15.93 16.52 45.33
C LYS A 97 15.28 17.83 44.87
N LYS A 98 15.94 18.98 45.03
CA LYS A 98 15.43 20.28 44.59
C LYS A 98 15.35 20.42 43.07
N TRP A 99 16.27 19.81 42.32
CA TRP A 99 16.28 19.90 40.84
C TRP A 99 15.27 18.96 40.18
N LYS A 100 15.09 17.73 40.70
CA LYS A 100 13.97 16.84 40.30
C LYS A 100 12.59 17.46 40.58
N ALA A 101 12.49 18.32 41.60
CA ALA A 101 11.26 19.03 41.93
C ALA A 101 11.02 20.31 41.10
N SER A 102 12.02 20.79 40.33
CA SER A 102 12.01 22.12 39.69
C SER A 102 11.79 22.09 38.17
N LEU A 103 12.17 21.01 37.49
CA LEU A 103 11.76 20.74 36.11
C LEU A 103 11.10 19.37 36.07
N ASP A 104 9.83 19.30 35.66
CA ASP A 104 9.16 18.05 35.30
C ASP A 104 9.85 17.46 34.06
N LEU A 105 11.03 16.85 34.24
CA LEU A 105 11.80 16.21 33.17
C LEU A 105 10.99 15.12 32.48
N GLU A 106 10.04 14.49 33.19
CA GLU A 106 9.08 13.58 32.58
C GLU A 106 8.06 14.28 31.68
N LYS A 107 7.60 15.49 32.01
CA LYS A 107 6.74 16.27 31.10
C LYS A 107 7.54 16.76 29.89
N ILE A 108 8.76 17.26 30.11
CA ILE A 108 9.63 17.73 29.04
C ILE A 108 10.05 16.58 28.10
N ALA A 109 10.32 15.40 28.64
CA ALA A 109 10.64 14.22 27.83
C ALA A 109 9.44 13.71 27.01
N LYS A 110 8.20 14.03 27.43
CA LYS A 110 6.97 13.76 26.68
C LYS A 110 6.68 14.82 25.61
N GLU A 111 7.42 15.94 25.59
CA GLU A 111 7.22 16.96 24.56
C GLU A 111 7.71 16.48 23.18
N PRO A 112 6.95 16.66 22.10
CA PRO A 112 7.30 16.16 20.76
C PRO A 112 8.66 16.62 20.24
N TRP A 113 9.09 17.84 20.61
CA TRP A 113 10.37 18.40 20.19
C TRP A 113 11.58 17.65 20.80
N PHE A 114 11.41 17.02 21.96
CA PHE A 114 12.49 16.29 22.63
C PHE A 114 12.81 14.99 21.88
N ALA A 115 11.78 14.23 21.50
CA ALA A 115 11.92 13.05 20.65
C ALA A 115 12.58 13.41 19.30
N TRP A 116 12.19 14.55 18.72
CA TRP A 116 12.80 15.09 17.50
C TRP A 116 14.27 15.48 17.66
N LEU A 117 14.66 16.01 18.81
CA LEU A 117 16.06 16.29 19.09
C LEU A 117 16.86 14.99 19.18
N GLN A 118 16.29 13.98 19.86
CA GLN A 118 16.91 12.66 20.00
C GLN A 118 17.02 11.92 18.66
N SER A 119 16.07 12.10 17.74
CA SER A 119 16.07 11.46 16.43
C SER A 119 17.22 11.92 15.51
N ARG A 120 17.92 13.01 15.88
CA ARG A 120 19.12 13.49 15.19
C ARG A 120 20.42 12.83 15.68
N SER A 121 20.34 11.98 16.70
CA SER A 121 21.48 11.29 17.28
C SER A 121 22.10 10.29 16.31
N THR A 122 23.43 10.20 16.30
CA THR A 122 24.19 9.13 15.61
C THR A 122 24.20 7.80 16.36
N ASP A 123 23.84 7.84 17.64
CA ASP A 123 23.42 6.77 18.55
C ASP A 123 22.53 5.64 17.97
N PRO A 124 22.99 4.47 17.45
CA PRO A 124 22.07 3.45 16.94
C PRO A 124 21.03 2.99 17.96
N TRP A 125 21.45 2.79 19.22
CA TRP A 125 20.55 2.35 20.29
C TRP A 125 19.56 3.42 20.70
N ARG A 126 19.96 4.71 20.65
CA ARG A 126 19.04 5.81 20.90
C ARG A 126 17.94 5.86 19.84
N LEU A 127 18.29 5.69 18.56
CA LEU A 127 17.31 5.68 17.47
C LEU A 127 16.38 4.46 17.57
N LEU A 128 16.91 3.29 17.90
CA LEU A 128 16.10 2.08 18.13
C LEU A 128 15.15 2.23 19.32
N ASN A 129 15.59 2.86 20.41
CA ASN A 129 14.72 3.13 21.56
C ASN A 129 13.56 4.07 21.19
N LEU A 130 13.78 5.05 20.32
CA LEU A 130 12.69 5.87 19.77
C LEU A 130 11.73 5.01 18.94
N ALA A 131 12.27 4.17 18.05
CA ALA A 131 11.49 3.30 17.17
C ALA A 131 10.62 2.27 17.92
N ARG A 132 11.01 1.92 19.14
CA ARG A 132 10.32 0.98 20.04
C ARG A 132 9.44 1.65 21.11
N SER A 133 9.26 2.97 21.05
CA SER A 133 8.43 3.71 22.01
C SER A 133 6.97 3.20 22.04
N ASP A 134 6.25 3.36 23.14
CA ASP A 134 4.80 3.10 23.15
C ASP A 134 4.01 4.20 22.42
N ASP A 135 4.59 5.40 22.28
CA ASP A 135 4.01 6.51 21.55
C ASP A 135 4.20 6.35 20.03
N GLN A 136 3.09 6.34 19.29
CA GLN A 136 3.08 6.13 17.83
C GLN A 136 3.80 7.24 17.05
N TYR A 137 3.77 8.48 17.52
CA TYR A 137 4.50 9.58 16.89
C TYR A 137 6.01 9.40 17.10
N VAL A 138 6.42 9.11 18.34
CA VAL A 138 7.84 8.88 18.67
C VAL A 138 8.41 7.67 17.93
N ARG A 139 7.66 6.56 17.84
CA ARG A 139 8.06 5.40 17.03
C ARG A 139 8.31 5.75 15.58
N ARG A 140 7.34 6.41 14.94
CA ARG A 140 7.46 6.78 13.53
C ARG A 140 8.68 7.65 13.28
N LEU A 141 8.96 8.58 14.20
CA LEU A 141 10.13 9.43 14.15
C LEU A 141 11.44 8.65 14.32
N GLY A 142 11.48 7.69 15.24
CA GLY A 142 12.63 6.79 15.43
C GLY A 142 12.89 5.89 14.22
N VAL A 143 11.85 5.25 13.68
CA VAL A 143 11.94 4.43 12.46
C VAL A 143 12.45 5.27 11.29
N GLN A 144 11.95 6.50 11.13
CA GLN A 144 12.42 7.39 10.08
C GLN A 144 13.90 7.75 10.25
N ALA A 145 14.31 8.05 11.48
CA ALA A 145 15.70 8.37 11.77
C ALA A 145 16.65 7.18 11.56
N LEU A 146 16.19 5.95 11.77
CA LEU A 146 16.90 4.73 11.41
C LEU A 146 16.97 4.55 9.90
N ALA A 147 15.87 4.77 9.18
CA ALA A 147 15.79 4.61 7.74
C ALA A 147 16.67 5.62 6.97
N ASP A 148 16.84 6.83 7.51
CA ASP A 148 17.69 7.88 6.94
C ASP A 148 19.21 7.60 7.11
N ARG A 149 19.60 6.43 7.66
CA ARG A 149 21.01 6.06 7.89
C ARG A 149 21.64 5.34 6.70
N ASP A 150 22.66 5.96 6.15
CA ASP A 150 23.57 5.43 5.13
C ASP A 150 25.04 5.39 5.59
N ASP A 151 25.33 5.91 6.78
CA ASP A 151 26.68 6.20 7.29
C ASP A 151 27.24 5.16 8.27
N TRP A 152 26.53 4.04 8.48
CA TRP A 152 26.89 3.04 9.49
C TRP A 152 27.78 1.91 8.95
N GLU A 153 28.55 1.32 9.85
CA GLU A 153 29.26 0.06 9.59
C GLU A 153 28.30 -1.14 9.65
N ASP A 154 28.63 -2.21 8.93
CA ASP A 154 27.84 -3.44 8.85
C ASP A 154 27.37 -3.99 10.21
N PHE A 155 28.25 -3.96 11.21
CA PHE A 155 27.94 -4.49 12.54
C PHE A 155 26.86 -3.65 13.25
N GLN A 156 26.78 -2.35 12.98
CA GLN A 156 25.77 -1.48 13.57
C GLN A 156 24.39 -1.79 13.00
N TYR A 157 24.27 -1.96 11.68
CA TYR A 157 23.04 -2.42 11.04
C TYR A 157 22.59 -3.78 11.61
N ARG A 158 23.52 -4.74 11.75
CA ARG A 158 23.22 -6.07 12.30
C ARG A 158 22.75 -6.01 13.75
N ASN A 159 23.37 -5.20 14.58
CA ASN A 159 22.94 -5.01 15.97
C ASN A 159 21.50 -4.49 16.06
N ILE A 160 21.14 -3.52 15.21
CA ILE A 160 19.76 -3.02 15.15
C ILE A 160 18.82 -4.09 14.60
N ALA A 161 19.22 -4.80 13.55
CA ALA A 161 18.42 -5.87 12.95
C ALA A 161 18.09 -6.99 13.96
N GLN A 162 19.03 -7.33 14.85
CA GLN A 162 18.84 -8.32 15.91
C GLN A 162 17.93 -7.84 17.06
N ALA A 163 17.86 -6.54 17.30
CA ALA A 163 17.14 -5.95 18.44
C ALA A 163 15.82 -5.26 18.05
N ALA A 164 15.52 -5.17 16.75
CA ALA A 164 14.29 -4.58 16.22
C ALA A 164 13.08 -5.46 16.53
N ASP A 165 11.98 -4.83 16.98
CA ASP A 165 10.68 -5.48 17.06
C ASP A 165 9.97 -5.48 15.70
N TYR A 166 8.84 -6.19 15.60
CA TYR A 166 8.14 -6.32 14.33
C TYR A 166 7.64 -4.96 13.80
N LYS A 167 7.18 -4.05 14.68
CA LYS A 167 6.70 -2.72 14.28
C LYS A 167 7.82 -1.88 13.68
N THR A 168 9.00 -1.90 14.33
CA THR A 168 10.21 -1.24 13.81
C THR A 168 10.58 -1.83 12.45
N LEU A 169 10.66 -3.16 12.34
CA LEU A 169 11.10 -3.82 11.10
C LEU A 169 10.13 -3.59 9.93
N VAL A 170 8.81 -3.66 10.18
CA VAL A 170 7.78 -3.34 9.17
C VAL A 170 7.87 -1.86 8.76
N GLY A 171 8.08 -0.97 9.72
CA GLY A 171 8.25 0.44 9.43
C GLY A 171 9.50 0.77 8.61
N LEU A 172 10.61 0.08 8.87
CA LEU A 172 11.82 0.15 8.06
C LEU A 172 11.56 -0.41 6.66
N ALA A 173 10.90 -1.57 6.54
CA ALA A 173 10.58 -2.20 5.26
C ALA A 173 9.76 -1.29 4.34
N ARG A 174 8.89 -0.47 4.92
CA ARG A 174 8.08 0.51 4.19
C ARG A 174 8.73 1.88 4.04
N SER A 175 9.95 2.08 4.51
CA SER A 175 10.68 3.31 4.30
C SER A 175 11.33 3.32 2.92
N PRO A 176 11.25 4.42 2.16
CA PRO A 176 11.89 4.50 0.85
C PRO A 176 13.40 4.30 0.98
N ASP A 177 14.00 3.62 0.01
CA ASP A 177 15.46 3.43 -0.12
C ASP A 177 16.15 2.74 1.07
N ILE A 178 15.40 2.03 1.92
CA ILE A 178 15.91 1.39 3.14
C ILE A 178 17.09 0.44 2.88
N ASP A 179 18.15 0.51 3.69
CA ASP A 179 19.27 -0.44 3.61
C ASP A 179 18.84 -1.87 3.98
N LEU A 180 19.11 -2.84 3.11
CA LEU A 180 18.70 -4.24 3.35
C LEU A 180 19.48 -4.91 4.48
N ARG A 181 20.59 -4.33 4.97
CA ARG A 181 21.35 -4.81 6.14
C ARG A 181 20.57 -4.73 7.45
N PHE A 182 19.46 -3.98 7.49
CA PHE A 182 18.51 -3.99 8.60
C PHE A 182 17.69 -5.29 8.71
N PHE A 183 17.73 -6.16 7.71
CA PHE A 183 16.88 -7.35 7.65
C PHE A 183 17.72 -8.62 7.73
N LEU A 184 17.55 -9.37 8.83
CA LEU A 184 18.20 -10.66 9.00
C LEU A 184 17.64 -11.69 8.00
N PRO A 185 18.46 -12.64 7.53
CA PRO A 185 17.98 -13.73 6.69
C PRO A 185 16.89 -14.53 7.40
N PRO A 186 15.88 -15.05 6.66
CA PRO A 186 14.88 -15.93 7.24
C PRO A 186 15.50 -17.14 7.97
N PRO A 187 14.85 -17.66 9.04
CA PRO A 187 15.28 -18.89 9.70
C PRO A 187 15.37 -20.05 8.70
N ARG A 188 16.36 -20.94 8.89
CA ARG A 188 16.48 -22.14 8.05
C ARG A 188 15.28 -23.05 8.27
N GLN A 189 14.63 -23.45 7.18
CA GLN A 189 13.48 -24.34 7.24
C GLN A 189 13.92 -25.80 7.40
N TYR A 190 13.29 -26.52 8.33
CA TYR A 190 13.41 -27.98 8.37
C TYR A 190 12.71 -28.57 7.14
N LYS A 191 13.36 -29.52 6.47
CA LYS A 191 12.81 -30.25 5.32
C LYS A 191 12.17 -31.55 5.82
N PRO A 192 10.84 -31.67 5.82
CA PRO A 192 10.17 -32.91 6.19
C PRO A 192 10.53 -34.04 5.22
N GLN A 193 10.29 -35.29 5.63
CA GLN A 193 10.46 -36.45 4.73
C GLN A 193 9.38 -36.51 3.64
N MET A 194 8.27 -35.79 3.83
CA MET A 194 7.16 -35.71 2.89
C MET A 194 7.49 -34.79 1.71
N ASN A 195 6.98 -35.11 0.52
CA ASN A 195 7.13 -34.21 -0.64
C ASN A 195 6.26 -32.95 -0.47
N MET A 196 6.65 -31.84 -1.10
CA MET A 196 5.95 -30.55 -0.93
C MET A 196 4.51 -30.55 -1.46
N SER A 197 4.25 -31.33 -2.52
CA SER A 197 2.91 -31.42 -3.11
C SER A 197 1.92 -32.04 -2.13
N ASP A 198 2.34 -33.09 -1.42
CA ASP A 198 1.50 -33.77 -0.45
C ASP A 198 1.35 -32.94 0.83
N GLU A 199 2.38 -32.20 1.26
CA GLU A 199 2.25 -31.23 2.35
C GLU A 199 1.22 -30.14 2.03
N LEU A 200 1.26 -29.58 0.81
CA LEU A 200 0.32 -28.56 0.36
C LEU A 200 -1.11 -29.13 0.24
N THR A 201 -1.24 -30.38 -0.22
CA THR A 201 -2.51 -31.11 -0.30
C THR A 201 -3.08 -31.36 1.10
N ASN A 202 -2.26 -31.81 2.04
CA ASN A 202 -2.66 -32.02 3.43
C ASN A 202 -3.10 -30.71 4.09
N LEU A 203 -2.37 -29.62 3.85
CA LEU A 203 -2.75 -28.31 4.34
C LEU A 203 -4.14 -27.94 3.80
N LEU A 204 -4.36 -27.99 2.49
CA LEU A 204 -5.66 -27.67 1.89
C LEU A 204 -6.80 -28.56 2.40
N THR A 205 -6.55 -29.86 2.57
CA THR A 205 -7.54 -30.82 3.08
C THR A 205 -7.95 -30.52 4.53
N SER A 206 -7.04 -29.92 5.29
CA SER A 206 -7.27 -29.57 6.68
C SER A 206 -8.02 -28.25 6.89
N LEU A 207 -8.16 -27.44 5.83
CA LEU A 207 -8.84 -26.15 5.95
C LEU A 207 -10.36 -26.33 5.98
N PRO A 208 -11.09 -25.54 6.80
CA PRO A 208 -12.53 -25.65 6.87
C PRO A 208 -13.23 -25.30 5.55
N ASP A 209 -14.41 -25.90 5.38
CA ASP A 209 -15.37 -25.54 4.35
C ASP A 209 -16.28 -24.37 4.73
N THR A 210 -16.13 -23.83 5.94
CA THR A 210 -16.92 -22.71 6.46
C THR A 210 -16.35 -21.37 5.97
N GLY A 211 -17.21 -20.35 5.77
CA GLY A 211 -16.76 -19.01 5.37
C GLY A 211 -16.24 -18.86 3.93
N VAL A 212 -15.99 -19.96 3.21
CA VAL A 212 -15.59 -19.95 1.80
C VAL A 212 -16.79 -20.08 0.86
N ASN A 213 -16.77 -19.36 -0.27
CA ASN A 213 -17.82 -19.50 -1.27
C ASN A 213 -17.75 -20.87 -1.98
N LYS A 214 -18.83 -21.23 -2.68
CA LYS A 214 -18.93 -22.48 -3.44
C LYS A 214 -17.81 -22.65 -4.48
N CYS A 215 -17.18 -21.56 -4.90
CA CYS A 215 -16.11 -21.54 -5.89
C CYS A 215 -14.77 -21.90 -5.31
N VAL A 216 -14.42 -21.34 -4.15
CA VAL A 216 -13.24 -21.78 -3.41
C VAL A 216 -13.35 -23.29 -3.14
N LYS A 217 -14.52 -23.78 -2.69
CA LYS A 217 -14.76 -25.22 -2.53
C LYS A 217 -14.50 -25.98 -3.82
N TYR A 218 -15.07 -25.55 -4.94
CA TYR A 218 -14.87 -26.18 -6.23
C TYR A 218 -13.38 -26.27 -6.61
N PHE A 219 -12.62 -25.16 -6.53
CA PHE A 219 -11.20 -25.18 -6.88
C PHE A 219 -10.36 -25.99 -5.88
N THR A 220 -10.72 -26.02 -4.60
CA THR A 220 -10.08 -26.89 -3.62
C THR A 220 -10.29 -28.36 -3.98
N HIS A 221 -11.50 -28.76 -4.39
CA HIS A 221 -11.76 -30.13 -4.86
C HIS A 221 -10.96 -30.47 -6.13
N VAL A 222 -10.83 -29.52 -7.06
CA VAL A 222 -10.00 -29.67 -8.27
C VAL A 222 -8.52 -29.85 -7.90
N ALA A 223 -8.02 -29.08 -6.93
CA ALA A 223 -6.63 -29.17 -6.46
C ALA A 223 -6.31 -30.51 -5.77
N LEU A 224 -7.27 -31.11 -5.05
CA LEU A 224 -7.10 -32.36 -4.29
C LEU A 224 -7.18 -33.66 -5.12
N LYS A 225 -7.25 -33.58 -6.47
CA LYS A 225 -7.28 -34.74 -7.40
C LYS A 225 -8.44 -35.75 -7.20
N HIS A 226 -9.64 -35.30 -6.81
CA HIS A 226 -10.85 -36.13 -6.95
C HIS A 226 -11.57 -35.92 -8.30
N GLY A 227 -10.87 -36.25 -9.39
CA GLY A 227 -11.49 -36.43 -10.73
C GLY A 227 -11.68 -35.17 -11.57
N LYS A 228 -11.99 -35.39 -12.86
CA LYS A 228 -12.44 -34.35 -13.79
C LYS A 228 -13.62 -33.59 -13.17
N PRO A 229 -13.71 -32.27 -13.34
CA PRO A 229 -14.91 -31.58 -12.93
C PRO A 229 -16.11 -32.15 -13.70
N PRO A 230 -17.31 -32.22 -13.07
CA PRO A 230 -18.52 -32.48 -13.84
C PRO A 230 -18.64 -31.32 -14.84
N ASP A 231 -18.66 -31.64 -16.13
CA ASP A 231 -18.75 -30.72 -17.28
C ASP A 231 -17.48 -29.98 -17.73
N ASP A 232 -16.31 -30.63 -17.71
CA ASP A 232 -15.10 -30.06 -18.36
C ASP A 232 -15.19 -30.08 -19.90
N LYS A 233 -15.42 -28.91 -20.52
CA LYS A 233 -15.26 -28.68 -21.96
C LYS A 233 -13.94 -27.96 -22.33
N GLY A 234 -12.99 -27.86 -21.41
CA GLY A 234 -11.74 -27.13 -21.61
C GLY A 234 -11.93 -25.61 -21.62
N GLY A 235 -11.07 -24.88 -20.91
CA GLY A 235 -11.13 -23.42 -20.82
C GLY A 235 -10.03 -22.82 -19.96
N PHE A 236 -9.66 -21.56 -20.18
CA PHE A 236 -8.65 -20.91 -19.35
C PHE A 236 -9.18 -20.60 -17.93
N TRP A 237 -8.32 -20.65 -16.91
CA TRP A 237 -8.68 -20.25 -15.55
C TRP A 237 -8.27 -18.79 -15.37
N SER A 238 -9.14 -17.90 -14.88
CA SER A 238 -8.75 -16.52 -14.56
C SER A 238 -9.04 -16.25 -13.08
N PHE A 239 -8.01 -15.87 -12.32
CA PHE A 239 -8.12 -15.49 -10.92
C PHE A 239 -7.39 -14.16 -10.70
N GLY A 240 -8.12 -13.09 -10.41
CA GLY A 240 -7.48 -11.78 -10.14
C GLY A 240 -6.59 -11.28 -11.29
N GLY A 241 -7.12 -11.29 -12.51
CA GLY A 241 -6.46 -10.70 -13.69
C GLY A 241 -5.30 -11.51 -14.31
N GLN A 242 -4.96 -12.70 -13.81
CA GLN A 242 -4.03 -13.61 -14.50
C GLN A 242 -4.74 -14.88 -15.00
N THR A 243 -4.64 -15.11 -16.30
CA THR A 243 -5.20 -16.26 -16.99
C THR A 243 -4.17 -17.41 -17.02
N LEU A 244 -4.48 -18.54 -16.40
CA LEU A 244 -3.76 -19.81 -16.59
C LEU A 244 -4.42 -20.56 -17.76
N ALA A 245 -3.64 -20.93 -18.77
CA ALA A 245 -4.13 -21.84 -19.81
C ALA A 245 -4.46 -23.19 -19.17
N SER A 246 -5.66 -23.72 -19.41
CA SER A 246 -5.90 -25.14 -19.12
C SER A 246 -5.09 -25.98 -20.10
N PRO A 247 -4.50 -27.09 -19.64
CA PRO A 247 -4.01 -28.11 -20.56
C PRO A 247 -5.16 -28.61 -21.43
N ASP A 248 -4.87 -28.91 -22.69
CA ASP A 248 -5.81 -29.53 -23.62
C ASP A 248 -6.38 -30.81 -22.99
N GLY A 249 -7.69 -31.02 -23.14
CA GLY A 249 -8.52 -31.98 -22.41
C GLY A 249 -8.16 -33.48 -22.52
N ASN A 250 -7.01 -33.81 -23.08
CA ASN A 250 -6.46 -35.16 -23.22
C ASN A 250 -5.06 -35.36 -22.61
N SER A 251 -4.46 -34.35 -21.95
CA SER A 251 -3.19 -34.53 -21.22
C SER A 251 -3.42 -34.68 -19.71
N SER A 252 -2.69 -35.60 -19.07
CA SER A 252 -2.66 -35.66 -17.60
C SER A 252 -2.15 -34.31 -17.06
N LEU A 253 -2.78 -33.79 -16.01
CA LEU A 253 -2.32 -32.57 -15.36
C LEU A 253 -0.87 -32.76 -14.89
N THR A 254 0.04 -31.94 -15.39
CA THR A 254 1.43 -31.96 -14.91
C THR A 254 1.48 -31.59 -13.43
N GLU A 255 2.46 -32.12 -12.70
CA GLU A 255 2.68 -31.82 -11.28
C GLU A 255 2.77 -30.30 -11.01
N LYS A 256 3.42 -29.55 -11.92
CA LYS A 256 3.50 -28.08 -11.88
C LYS A 256 2.14 -27.39 -11.98
N THR A 257 1.20 -27.92 -12.76
CA THR A 257 -0.15 -27.37 -12.88
C THR A 257 -0.94 -27.58 -11.60
N VAL A 258 -0.80 -28.76 -10.97
CA VAL A 258 -1.47 -29.08 -9.70
C VAL A 258 -0.98 -28.16 -8.58
N GLU A 259 0.33 -27.97 -8.46
CA GLU A 259 0.93 -27.08 -7.45
C GLU A 259 0.41 -25.64 -7.58
N LEU A 260 0.37 -25.09 -8.79
CA LEU A 260 -0.18 -23.74 -9.04
C LEU A 260 -1.67 -23.64 -8.70
N CYS A 261 -2.46 -24.67 -9.03
CA CYS A 261 -3.87 -24.74 -8.64
C CYS A 261 -4.02 -24.78 -7.12
N SER A 262 -3.20 -25.55 -6.43
CA SER A 262 -3.20 -25.65 -4.97
C SER A 262 -2.81 -24.33 -4.31
N LEU A 263 -1.79 -23.62 -4.81
CA LEU A 263 -1.44 -22.28 -4.33
C LEU A 263 -2.57 -21.28 -4.58
N GLN A 264 -3.26 -21.37 -5.71
CA GLN A 264 -4.40 -20.52 -6.03
C GLN A 264 -5.63 -20.80 -5.14
N ALA A 265 -5.87 -22.07 -4.81
CA ALA A 265 -6.86 -22.46 -3.80
C ALA A 265 -6.47 -21.86 -2.44
N LEU A 266 -5.20 -21.93 -2.07
CA LEU A 266 -4.69 -21.36 -0.81
C LEU A 266 -4.81 -19.82 -0.76
N VAL A 267 -4.58 -19.11 -1.87
CA VAL A 267 -4.90 -17.67 -1.99
C VAL A 267 -6.36 -17.43 -1.64
N SER A 268 -7.26 -18.25 -2.19
CA SER A 268 -8.70 -18.10 -1.97
C SER A 268 -9.09 -18.38 -0.51
N HIS A 269 -8.57 -19.46 0.09
CA HIS A 269 -8.77 -19.73 1.52
C HIS A 269 -8.19 -18.63 2.41
N SER A 270 -7.04 -18.06 2.05
CA SER A 270 -6.41 -16.97 2.82
C SER A 270 -7.23 -15.68 2.84
N THR A 271 -8.26 -15.53 2.00
CA THR A 271 -9.17 -14.38 2.10
C THR A 271 -10.09 -14.44 3.33
N VAL A 272 -10.17 -15.61 3.99
CA VAL A 272 -10.99 -15.84 5.19
C VAL A 272 -10.09 -15.76 6.43
N PRO A 273 -10.37 -14.86 7.40
CA PRO A 273 -9.52 -14.69 8.58
C PRO A 273 -9.32 -15.97 9.42
N SER A 274 -10.38 -16.75 9.65
CA SER A 274 -10.26 -18.02 10.40
C SER A 274 -9.36 -19.03 9.71
N HIS A 275 -9.36 -19.06 8.39
CA HIS A 275 -8.49 -19.96 7.62
C HIS A 275 -7.04 -19.50 7.66
N CYS A 276 -6.78 -18.19 7.74
CA CYS A 276 -5.41 -17.68 7.93
C CYS A 276 -4.79 -18.22 9.22
N ILE A 277 -5.57 -18.26 10.31
CA ILE A 277 -5.12 -18.81 11.60
C ILE A 277 -4.77 -20.28 11.43
N GLU A 278 -5.68 -21.06 10.85
CA GLU A 278 -5.46 -22.50 10.59
C GLU A 278 -4.23 -22.76 9.69
N ILE A 279 -4.03 -21.95 8.64
CA ILE A 279 -2.88 -22.03 7.75
C ILE A 279 -1.57 -21.83 8.54
N VAL A 280 -1.53 -20.82 9.43
CA VAL A 280 -0.34 -20.52 10.22
C VAL A 280 -0.09 -21.60 11.28
N GLU A 281 -1.12 -22.04 11.99
CA GLU A 281 -1.03 -23.08 13.04
C GLU A 281 -0.52 -24.42 12.49
N ARG A 282 -0.87 -24.75 11.24
CA ARG A 282 -0.41 -25.96 10.55
C ARG A 282 0.95 -25.83 9.87
N GLY A 283 1.70 -24.76 10.18
CA GLY A 283 3.05 -24.55 9.64
C GLY A 283 3.08 -24.03 8.20
N GLY A 284 1.98 -23.45 7.71
CA GLY A 284 1.88 -22.92 6.35
C GLY A 284 2.95 -21.88 6.03
N LEU A 285 3.34 -21.02 6.97
CA LEU A 285 4.42 -20.04 6.74
C LEU A 285 5.77 -20.69 6.42
N ALA A 286 6.09 -21.82 7.05
CA ALA A 286 7.30 -22.59 6.79
C ALA A 286 7.23 -23.30 5.42
N LEU A 287 6.09 -23.92 5.12
CA LEU A 287 5.85 -24.55 3.82
C LEU A 287 6.01 -23.56 2.66
N LEU A 288 5.41 -22.37 2.77
CA LEU A 288 5.50 -21.32 1.75
C LEU A 288 6.95 -20.86 1.53
N GLN A 289 7.82 -20.86 2.55
CA GLN A 289 9.24 -20.55 2.37
C GLN A 289 10.00 -21.66 1.65
N ARG A 290 9.70 -22.93 1.94
CA ARG A 290 10.29 -24.04 1.20
C ARG A 290 9.89 -24.02 -0.28
N ILE A 291 8.63 -23.68 -0.57
CA ILE A 291 8.16 -23.48 -1.96
C ILE A 291 8.92 -22.32 -2.62
N LEU A 292 9.18 -21.23 -1.90
CA LEU A 292 10.00 -20.12 -2.39
C LEU A 292 11.43 -20.56 -2.71
N GLU A 293 12.05 -21.36 -1.84
CA GLU A 293 13.42 -21.88 -2.05
C GLU A 293 13.50 -22.83 -3.25
N ASP A 294 12.52 -23.73 -3.41
CA ASP A 294 12.47 -24.70 -4.52
C ASP A 294 12.17 -24.01 -5.87
N LYS A 295 11.36 -22.95 -5.85
CA LYS A 295 10.89 -22.23 -7.04
C LYS A 295 11.46 -20.81 -7.15
N ALA A 296 12.73 -20.62 -6.79
CA ALA A 296 13.39 -19.31 -6.74
C ALA A 296 13.31 -18.51 -8.06
N ASP A 297 13.21 -19.19 -9.21
CA ASP A 297 13.13 -18.55 -10.53
C ASP A 297 11.70 -18.32 -11.02
N CYS A 298 10.67 -18.80 -10.31
CA CYS A 298 9.27 -18.72 -10.74
C CYS A 298 8.56 -17.49 -10.17
N ILE A 299 8.59 -16.39 -10.93
CA ILE A 299 7.93 -15.14 -10.53
C ILE A 299 6.42 -15.30 -10.25
N LYS A 300 5.74 -16.20 -10.96
CA LYS A 300 4.31 -16.48 -10.75
C LYS A 300 4.08 -17.07 -9.36
N THR A 301 4.93 -18.00 -8.93
CA THR A 301 4.88 -18.57 -7.57
C THR A 301 5.10 -17.46 -6.55
N HIS A 302 6.11 -16.60 -6.72
CA HIS A 302 6.36 -15.49 -5.78
C HIS A 302 5.15 -14.56 -5.63
N ILE A 303 4.48 -14.24 -6.73
CA ILE A 303 3.26 -13.41 -6.71
C ILE A 303 2.14 -14.10 -5.92
N LEU A 304 1.92 -15.41 -6.12
CA LEU A 304 0.92 -16.16 -5.36
C LEU A 304 1.25 -16.23 -3.86
N LEU A 305 2.51 -16.49 -3.51
CA LEU A 305 2.97 -16.47 -2.12
C LEU A 305 2.78 -15.09 -1.48
N ALA A 306 3.12 -14.01 -2.20
CA ALA A 306 2.91 -12.65 -1.74
C ALA A 306 1.42 -12.32 -1.54
N ARG A 307 0.52 -12.84 -2.40
CA ARG A 307 -0.94 -12.69 -2.24
C ARG A 307 -1.43 -13.38 -0.96
N ILE A 308 -1.03 -14.64 -0.75
CA ILE A 308 -1.36 -15.39 0.48
C ILE A 308 -0.91 -14.59 1.71
N LEU A 309 0.36 -14.17 1.76
CA LEU A 309 0.90 -13.38 2.86
C LEU A 309 0.18 -12.04 3.05
N SER A 310 -0.22 -11.38 1.96
CA SER A 310 -0.96 -10.12 2.04
C SER A 310 -2.32 -10.27 2.70
N ASN A 311 -2.96 -11.43 2.55
CA ASN A 311 -4.23 -11.71 3.18
C ASN A 311 -4.05 -12.17 4.64
N ILE A 312 -3.07 -13.02 4.93
CA ILE A 312 -2.71 -13.39 6.31
C ILE A 312 -2.33 -12.14 7.13
N ALA A 313 -1.65 -11.17 6.51
CA ALA A 313 -1.28 -9.90 7.13
C ALA A 313 -2.49 -9.02 7.55
N LEU A 314 -3.70 -9.29 7.07
CA LEU A 314 -4.92 -8.60 7.56
C LEU A 314 -5.29 -9.05 8.98
N VAL A 315 -4.85 -10.24 9.40
CA VAL A 315 -5.12 -10.79 10.73
C VAL A 315 -4.01 -10.34 11.70
N GLN A 316 -4.33 -9.37 12.55
CA GLN A 316 -3.37 -8.74 13.47
C GLN A 316 -2.69 -9.74 14.41
N ASP A 317 -3.42 -10.76 14.86
CA ASP A 317 -2.93 -11.81 15.76
C ASP A 317 -1.79 -12.66 15.16
N LEU A 318 -1.64 -12.62 13.83
CA LEU A 318 -0.62 -13.38 13.09
C LEU A 318 0.64 -12.56 12.76
N HIS A 319 0.68 -11.26 13.09
CA HIS A 319 1.79 -10.37 12.75
C HIS A 319 3.12 -10.82 13.35
N GLN A 320 3.09 -11.31 14.60
CA GLN A 320 4.28 -11.80 15.29
C GLN A 320 4.84 -13.06 14.63
N GLN A 321 3.98 -13.97 14.16
CA GLN A 321 4.34 -15.21 13.50
C GLN A 321 4.94 -14.93 12.11
N ILE A 322 4.37 -13.98 11.36
CA ILE A 322 4.94 -13.48 10.09
C ILE A 322 6.33 -12.88 10.31
N PHE A 323 6.52 -12.11 11.39
CA PHE A 323 7.82 -11.55 11.75
C PHE A 323 8.85 -12.62 12.13
N ILE A 324 8.53 -13.51 13.07
CA ILE A 324 9.46 -14.53 13.58
C ILE A 324 9.89 -15.50 12.47
N SER A 325 8.97 -15.84 11.56
CA SER A 325 9.30 -16.66 10.39
C SER A 325 10.18 -15.95 9.37
N GLY A 326 10.45 -14.64 9.48
CA GLY A 326 11.33 -13.91 8.57
C GLY A 326 10.67 -13.42 7.29
N TRP A 327 9.33 -13.47 7.20
CA TRP A 327 8.61 -13.00 6.00
C TRP A 327 8.72 -11.50 5.78
N VAL A 328 8.88 -10.69 6.84
CA VAL A 328 9.10 -9.23 6.70
C VAL A 328 10.37 -8.94 5.89
N THR A 329 11.44 -9.72 6.08
CA THR A 329 12.67 -9.62 5.28
C THR A 329 12.41 -9.92 3.81
N ILE A 330 11.66 -10.99 3.51
CA ILE A 330 11.35 -11.38 2.13
C ILE A 330 10.48 -10.32 1.46
N LEU A 331 9.47 -9.81 2.16
CA LEU A 331 8.60 -8.74 1.68
C LEU A 331 9.38 -7.44 1.42
N ALA A 332 10.31 -7.06 2.30
CA ALA A 332 11.17 -5.89 2.09
C ALA A 332 12.05 -6.02 0.83
N LYS A 333 12.55 -7.24 0.55
CA LYS A 333 13.28 -7.53 -0.70
C LYS A 333 12.37 -7.49 -1.92
N TRP A 334 11.19 -8.12 -1.85
CA TRP A 334 10.22 -8.13 -2.95
C TRP A 334 9.67 -6.75 -3.28
N LEU A 335 9.55 -5.85 -2.30
CA LEU A 335 9.18 -4.45 -2.52
C LEU A 335 10.16 -3.72 -3.45
N LYS A 336 11.42 -4.15 -3.49
CA LYS A 336 12.48 -3.63 -4.38
C LYS A 336 12.62 -4.42 -5.69
N SER A 337 11.74 -5.38 -5.96
CA SER A 337 11.82 -6.19 -7.19
C SER A 337 11.57 -5.34 -8.44
N GLU A 338 12.30 -5.65 -9.53
CA GLU A 338 12.04 -5.11 -10.86
C GLU A 338 10.64 -5.50 -11.37
N ASN A 339 10.13 -6.67 -10.92
CA ASN A 339 8.76 -7.06 -11.20
C ASN A 339 7.80 -6.23 -10.34
N TRP A 340 7.22 -5.19 -10.94
CA TRP A 340 6.37 -4.24 -10.22
C TRP A 340 5.09 -4.88 -9.65
N ILE A 341 4.61 -5.99 -10.22
CA ILE A 341 3.44 -6.72 -9.70
C ILE A 341 3.81 -7.32 -8.34
N LEU A 342 4.94 -8.04 -8.28
CA LEU A 342 5.45 -8.59 -7.01
C LEU A 342 5.71 -7.49 -5.99
N ALA A 343 6.34 -6.38 -6.41
CA ALA A 343 6.57 -5.22 -5.53
C ALA A 343 5.26 -4.62 -4.99
N THR A 344 4.22 -4.52 -5.82
CA THR A 344 2.91 -3.99 -5.43
C THR A 344 2.21 -4.90 -4.42
N VAL A 345 2.25 -6.22 -4.63
CA VAL A 345 1.64 -7.17 -3.68
C VAL A 345 2.44 -7.22 -2.37
N ALA A 346 3.78 -7.13 -2.43
CA ALA A 346 4.61 -7.01 -1.24
C ALA A 346 4.30 -5.71 -0.47
N ALA A 347 4.11 -4.60 -1.17
CA ALA A 347 3.68 -3.32 -0.57
C ALA A 347 2.32 -3.46 0.13
N LYS A 348 1.36 -4.18 -0.49
CA LYS A 348 0.05 -4.48 0.10
C LYS A 348 0.22 -5.27 1.41
N ALA A 349 1.01 -6.34 1.41
CA ALA A 349 1.27 -7.13 2.61
C ALA A 349 1.90 -6.29 3.73
N LEU A 350 2.94 -5.51 3.41
CA LEU A 350 3.58 -4.62 4.38
C LEU A 350 2.64 -3.53 4.88
N ASN A 351 1.75 -2.99 4.05
CA ASN A 351 0.73 -2.03 4.46
C ASN A 351 -0.20 -2.64 5.51
N ASN A 352 -0.69 -3.86 5.29
CA ASN A 352 -1.55 -4.57 6.23
C ASN A 352 -0.82 -4.90 7.56
N LEU A 353 0.50 -5.15 7.51
CA LEU A 353 1.32 -5.32 8.73
C LEU A 353 1.57 -4.00 9.48
N ASP A 354 1.45 -2.85 8.83
CA ASP A 354 1.88 -1.57 9.37
C ASP A 354 0.76 -0.84 10.13
N GLN A 355 0.60 -1.23 11.38
CA GLN A 355 -0.37 -0.64 12.31
C GLN A 355 0.03 0.75 12.84
N ASP A 356 1.24 1.23 12.52
CA ASP A 356 1.74 2.52 13.00
C ASP A 356 1.46 3.67 12.03
N TYR A 357 1.38 3.37 10.74
CA TYR A 357 1.21 4.38 9.71
C TYR A 357 -0.24 4.54 9.25
N THR A 358 -0.99 3.44 9.18
CA THR A 358 -2.36 3.45 8.66
C THR A 358 -3.23 2.40 9.35
N SER A 359 -4.52 2.71 9.48
CA SER A 359 -5.55 1.75 9.88
C SER A 359 -6.28 1.14 8.67
N SER A 360 -5.91 1.54 7.45
CA SER A 360 -6.51 1.05 6.23
C SER A 360 -6.24 -0.44 6.01
N GLN A 361 -7.26 -1.20 5.66
CA GLN A 361 -7.15 -2.61 5.31
C GLN A 361 -7.20 -2.76 3.79
N LEU A 362 -6.13 -3.28 3.19
CA LEU A 362 -6.09 -3.60 1.78
C LEU A 362 -6.48 -5.06 1.58
N GLU A 363 -7.78 -5.29 1.36
CA GLU A 363 -8.32 -6.62 1.07
C GLU A 363 -7.89 -7.13 -0.31
N GLU A 364 -8.16 -8.41 -0.59
CA GLU A 364 -7.86 -8.99 -1.89
C GLU A 364 -8.60 -8.26 -3.02
N GLY A 365 -7.82 -7.89 -4.05
CA GLY A 365 -8.27 -7.06 -5.16
C GLY A 365 -8.07 -5.56 -4.97
N VAL A 366 -7.56 -5.08 -3.83
CA VAL A 366 -7.21 -3.64 -3.66
C VAL A 366 -5.70 -3.46 -3.72
N TYR A 367 -5.21 -2.83 -4.79
CA TYR A 367 -3.77 -2.62 -5.02
C TYR A 367 -3.41 -1.14 -5.05
N VAL A 368 -2.41 -0.74 -4.27
CA VAL A 368 -1.88 0.64 -4.30
C VAL A 368 -0.76 0.70 -5.33
N PHE A 369 -0.91 1.53 -6.36
CA PHE A 369 0.14 1.78 -7.37
C PHE A 369 1.11 2.88 -6.95
N HIS A 370 0.64 3.83 -6.16
CA HIS A 370 1.46 4.93 -5.65
C HIS A 370 0.84 5.55 -4.39
N PRO A 371 1.62 5.92 -3.36
CA PRO A 371 2.98 5.47 -3.09
C PRO A 371 2.99 4.02 -2.57
N LEU A 372 4.03 3.25 -2.93
CA LEU A 372 4.24 1.90 -2.37
C LEU A 372 4.80 1.94 -0.94
N HIS A 373 5.50 3.02 -0.60
CA HIS A 373 6.18 3.24 0.68
C HIS A 373 5.38 4.22 1.57
N ARG A 374 5.79 4.35 2.84
CA ARG A 374 5.36 5.46 3.70
C ARG A 374 5.74 6.79 3.05
N THR A 375 4.88 7.80 3.17
CA THR A 375 5.17 9.15 2.68
C THR A 375 5.15 10.15 3.84
N ARG A 376 6.06 11.12 3.79
CA ARG A 376 6.06 12.26 4.72
C ARG A 376 5.04 13.32 4.32
N SER A 377 4.64 13.34 3.04
CA SER A 377 3.73 14.34 2.49
C SER A 377 2.29 13.92 2.67
N VAL A 378 1.45 14.86 3.10
CA VAL A 378 -0.01 14.69 3.07
C VAL A 378 -0.45 14.45 1.62
N LEU A 379 -1.24 13.40 1.41
CA LEU A 379 -1.81 13.06 0.11
C LEU A 379 -3.06 13.92 -0.12
N ASN A 380 -3.15 14.53 -1.29
CA ASN A 380 -4.21 15.48 -1.62
C ASN A 380 -5.50 14.80 -2.11
N ALA A 381 -5.38 13.60 -2.69
CA ALA A 381 -6.48 12.88 -3.30
C ALA A 381 -6.15 11.40 -3.49
N ASP A 382 -7.19 10.58 -3.63
CA ASP A 382 -7.16 9.22 -4.15
C ASP A 382 -7.59 9.23 -5.62
N ILE A 383 -6.85 8.51 -6.47
CA ILE A 383 -7.23 8.21 -7.84
C ILE A 383 -7.54 6.72 -7.90
N VAL A 384 -8.80 6.38 -8.15
CA VAL A 384 -9.29 5.00 -8.10
C VAL A 384 -9.57 4.49 -9.50
N PHE A 385 -8.77 3.52 -9.92
CA PHE A 385 -8.82 2.88 -11.22
C PHE A 385 -9.64 1.58 -11.16
N VAL A 386 -10.66 1.46 -12.01
CA VAL A 386 -11.57 0.30 -12.07
C VAL A 386 -11.59 -0.26 -13.49
N HIS A 387 -11.04 -1.46 -13.67
CA HIS A 387 -10.82 -2.06 -14.99
C HIS A 387 -12.11 -2.63 -15.60
N GLY A 388 -12.10 -2.95 -16.90
CA GLY A 388 -13.20 -3.59 -17.61
C GLY A 388 -13.11 -5.14 -17.66
N VAL A 389 -14.02 -5.75 -18.44
CA VAL A 389 -14.05 -7.22 -18.64
C VAL A 389 -12.80 -7.72 -19.40
N LEU A 390 -12.27 -8.88 -19.00
CA LEU A 390 -10.95 -9.42 -19.40
C LEU A 390 -9.77 -8.49 -19.12
N GLY A 391 -10.01 -7.43 -18.35
CA GLY A 391 -8.99 -6.56 -17.83
C GLY A 391 -8.34 -7.18 -16.59
N GLY A 392 -7.79 -6.29 -15.80
CA GLY A 392 -7.18 -6.57 -14.52
C GLY A 392 -6.35 -5.37 -14.15
N SER A 393 -6.11 -5.18 -12.85
CA SER A 393 -5.34 -4.06 -12.33
C SER A 393 -3.97 -3.93 -13.02
N PHE A 394 -3.30 -5.06 -13.23
CA PHE A 394 -1.98 -5.10 -13.88
C PHE A 394 -2.02 -5.19 -15.42
N ARG A 395 -3.22 -5.24 -16.02
CA ARG A 395 -3.41 -5.37 -17.46
C ARG A 395 -3.97 -4.09 -18.07
N SER A 396 -5.06 -3.55 -17.55
CA SER A 396 -5.76 -2.44 -18.21
C SER A 396 -4.93 -1.16 -18.24
N TRP A 397 -4.20 -0.87 -17.18
CA TRP A 397 -3.52 0.41 -16.98
C TRP A 397 -2.07 0.42 -17.46
N ARG A 398 -1.80 -0.07 -18.67
CA ARG A 398 -0.45 -0.16 -19.27
C ARG A 398 -0.33 0.69 -20.54
N GLN A 399 0.89 0.91 -21.03
CA GLN A 399 1.11 1.57 -22.32
C GLN A 399 0.49 0.77 -23.47
N ARG A 400 0.04 1.45 -24.53
CA ARG A 400 -0.58 0.79 -25.69
C ARG A 400 0.33 -0.29 -26.27
N ASP A 401 -0.23 -1.48 -26.50
CA ASP A 401 0.52 -2.61 -27.04
C ASP A 401 0.98 -2.29 -28.48
N ILE A 402 2.26 -2.54 -28.78
CA ILE A 402 2.85 -2.39 -30.12
C ILE A 402 3.29 -3.78 -30.58
N PRO A 403 3.09 -4.16 -31.86
CA PRO A 403 3.64 -5.41 -32.40
C PRO A 403 5.15 -5.51 -32.19
N ASP A 404 5.66 -6.70 -31.84
CA ASP A 404 7.08 -6.91 -31.51
C ASP A 404 8.06 -6.44 -32.60
N ASN A 405 7.65 -6.49 -33.86
CA ASN A 405 8.44 -6.05 -35.01
C ASN A 405 8.51 -4.52 -35.17
N GLN A 406 7.80 -3.75 -34.34
CA GLN A 406 7.78 -2.28 -34.33
C GLN A 406 8.29 -1.69 -33.02
N ILE A 407 8.71 -2.54 -32.06
CA ILE A 407 9.30 -2.07 -30.80
C ILE A 407 10.75 -1.67 -31.10
N ASP A 408 11.06 -0.39 -30.94
CA ASP A 408 12.45 0.07 -30.89
C ASP A 408 13.08 -0.46 -29.58
N PRO A 409 14.16 -1.26 -29.63
CA PRO A 409 14.83 -1.75 -28.42
C PRO A 409 15.35 -0.63 -27.51
N ALA A 410 15.54 0.59 -28.03
CA ALA A 410 15.93 1.76 -27.25
C ALA A 410 14.75 2.46 -26.53
N GLU A 411 13.50 2.14 -26.89
CA GLU A 411 12.32 2.78 -26.31
C GLU A 411 11.97 2.17 -24.95
N ASN A 412 12.07 2.98 -23.89
CA ASN A 412 11.73 2.53 -22.54
C ASN A 412 10.20 2.52 -22.33
N ARG A 413 9.59 1.36 -22.56
CA ARG A 413 8.15 1.16 -22.42
C ARG A 413 7.73 0.94 -20.97
N THR A 414 6.58 1.49 -20.58
CA THR A 414 6.00 1.27 -19.25
C THR A 414 5.03 0.09 -19.25
N SER A 415 5.10 -0.71 -18.19
CA SER A 415 4.12 -1.75 -17.89
C SER A 415 2.93 -1.24 -17.06
N CYS A 416 3.00 -0.01 -16.53
CA CYS A 416 1.96 0.63 -15.74
C CYS A 416 2.06 2.16 -15.82
N TRP A 417 1.30 2.77 -16.74
CA TRP A 417 1.40 4.21 -16.98
C TRP A 417 0.98 5.08 -15.79
N PRO A 418 0.01 4.71 -14.92
CA PRO A 418 -0.29 5.51 -13.73
C PRO A 418 0.90 5.54 -12.76
N LYS A 419 1.55 4.40 -12.55
CA LYS A 419 2.72 4.31 -11.68
C LYS A 419 3.93 5.04 -12.27
N ASP A 420 4.21 4.87 -13.55
CA ASP A 420 5.49 5.31 -14.12
C ASP A 420 5.46 6.74 -14.68
N TRP A 421 4.30 7.23 -15.10
CA TRP A 421 4.13 8.57 -15.65
C TRP A 421 3.36 9.45 -14.68
N LEU A 422 2.11 9.08 -14.35
CA LEU A 422 1.24 9.93 -13.52
C LEU A 422 1.82 10.15 -12.12
N ALA A 423 2.46 9.15 -11.50
CA ALA A 423 3.05 9.32 -10.17
C ALA A 423 4.25 10.30 -10.16
N LYS A 424 4.97 10.41 -11.28
CA LYS A 424 6.05 11.40 -11.45
C LYS A 424 5.48 12.82 -11.51
N ASP A 425 4.41 12.99 -12.28
CA ASP A 425 3.73 14.27 -12.46
C ASP A 425 2.88 14.70 -11.26
N MET A 426 2.43 13.73 -10.45
CA MET A 426 1.51 13.92 -9.32
C MET A 426 2.01 13.18 -8.08
N LYS A 427 3.06 13.69 -7.43
CA LYS A 427 3.70 13.01 -6.28
C LYS A 427 2.83 12.88 -5.03
N ARG A 428 1.83 13.77 -4.85
CA ARG A 428 1.00 13.87 -3.64
C ARG A 428 -0.42 13.31 -3.83
N VAL A 429 -0.54 12.20 -4.53
CA VAL A 429 -1.81 11.47 -4.67
C VAL A 429 -1.60 10.01 -4.28
N ARG A 430 -2.67 9.34 -3.85
CA ARG A 430 -2.70 7.88 -3.76
C ARG A 430 -3.35 7.35 -5.03
N MET A 431 -2.76 6.33 -5.65
CA MET A 431 -3.36 5.64 -6.79
C MET A 431 -3.71 4.23 -6.35
N ILE A 432 -4.98 3.87 -6.50
CA ILE A 432 -5.50 2.56 -6.15
C ILE A 432 -6.11 1.94 -7.41
N SER A 433 -5.77 0.70 -7.70
CA SER A 433 -6.47 -0.11 -8.68
C SER A 433 -7.30 -1.16 -7.96
N LEU A 434 -8.55 -1.26 -8.40
CA LEU A 434 -9.52 -2.23 -7.93
C LEU A 434 -9.60 -3.38 -8.92
N ASP A 435 -9.33 -4.58 -8.43
CA ASP A 435 -9.38 -5.85 -9.15
C ASP A 435 -10.61 -6.65 -8.73
N TYR A 436 -11.30 -7.19 -9.72
CA TYR A 436 -12.46 -8.04 -9.51
C TYR A 436 -12.57 -9.05 -10.65
N ASP A 437 -13.15 -10.22 -10.35
CA ASP A 437 -13.25 -11.28 -11.34
C ASP A 437 -14.19 -10.86 -12.48
N THR A 438 -13.67 -10.84 -13.70
CA THR A 438 -14.44 -10.50 -14.91
C THR A 438 -14.21 -11.54 -15.98
N HIS A 439 -15.31 -12.10 -16.50
CA HIS A 439 -15.26 -13.11 -17.54
C HIS A 439 -16.18 -12.70 -18.69
N LEU A 440 -15.74 -12.88 -19.95
CA LEU A 440 -16.62 -12.69 -21.13
C LEU A 440 -17.60 -13.85 -21.33
N SER A 441 -17.35 -14.99 -20.68
CA SER A 441 -18.11 -16.20 -20.94
C SER A 441 -17.94 -17.26 -19.85
N GLU A 442 -18.98 -18.07 -19.67
CA GLU A 442 -19.04 -19.23 -18.78
C GLU A 442 -18.16 -20.42 -19.22
N TRP A 443 -17.54 -20.40 -20.42
CA TRP A 443 -16.62 -21.48 -20.87
C TRP A 443 -15.18 -21.36 -20.38
N TYR A 444 -14.84 -20.31 -19.63
CA TYR A 444 -13.70 -20.46 -18.75
C TYR A 444 -14.07 -21.53 -17.72
N SER A 445 -13.10 -22.23 -17.14
CA SER A 445 -13.34 -23.23 -16.08
C SER A 445 -13.84 -22.50 -14.85
N THR A 446 -15.11 -22.12 -14.93
CA THR A 446 -15.78 -21.17 -14.08
C THR A 446 -16.45 -21.99 -13.00
N CYS A 447 -16.39 -21.50 -11.78
CA CYS A 447 -17.23 -22.05 -10.74
C CYS A 447 -18.71 -21.99 -11.19
N PRO A 448 -19.40 -23.14 -11.31
CA PRO A 448 -20.79 -23.20 -11.75
C PRO A 448 -21.78 -22.60 -10.74
N HIS A 449 -21.28 -22.19 -9.57
CA HIS A 449 -22.07 -21.73 -8.44
C HIS A 449 -21.96 -20.22 -8.13
N ASP A 450 -21.26 -19.43 -8.95
CA ASP A 450 -21.00 -18.01 -8.68
C ASP A 450 -21.97 -17.02 -9.36
N ILE A 451 -23.10 -17.51 -9.84
CA ILE A 451 -24.02 -16.77 -10.71
C ILE A 451 -24.46 -15.44 -10.05
N GLU A 452 -24.84 -15.44 -8.77
CA GLU A 452 -25.35 -14.23 -8.09
C GLU A 452 -24.29 -13.16 -7.79
N LYS A 453 -23.03 -13.54 -7.52
CA LYS A 453 -21.93 -12.58 -7.32
C LYS A 453 -21.57 -11.82 -8.59
N ARG A 454 -22.05 -12.29 -9.75
CA ARG A 454 -21.73 -11.67 -11.02
C ARG A 454 -22.55 -10.42 -11.34
N SER A 455 -23.66 -10.15 -10.65
CA SER A 455 -24.46 -8.94 -10.89
C SER A 455 -23.67 -7.67 -10.61
N LEU A 456 -23.97 -6.61 -11.36
CA LEU A 456 -23.33 -5.30 -11.14
C LEU A 456 -23.53 -4.80 -9.70
N VAL A 457 -24.74 -5.00 -9.15
CA VAL A 457 -25.11 -4.59 -7.78
C VAL A 457 -24.24 -5.29 -6.74
N LYS A 458 -24.16 -6.64 -6.77
CA LYS A 458 -23.42 -7.37 -5.74
C LYS A 458 -21.92 -7.06 -5.75
N ARG A 459 -21.35 -6.88 -6.94
CA ARG A 459 -19.97 -6.39 -7.08
C ARG A 459 -19.83 -4.99 -6.54
N GLY A 460 -20.78 -4.10 -6.84
CA GLY A 460 -20.80 -2.74 -6.31
C GLY A 460 -20.71 -2.74 -4.79
N GLU A 461 -21.53 -3.56 -4.12
CA GLU A 461 -21.52 -3.72 -2.65
C GLU A 461 -20.18 -4.23 -2.12
N GLU A 462 -19.60 -5.26 -2.74
CA GLU A 462 -18.31 -5.81 -2.31
C GLU A 462 -17.18 -4.78 -2.48
N MET A 463 -17.13 -4.14 -3.65
CA MET A 463 -16.06 -3.24 -4.01
C MET A 463 -16.09 -1.93 -3.24
N ILE A 464 -17.28 -1.35 -3.01
CA ILE A 464 -17.40 -0.13 -2.22
C ILE A 464 -16.99 -0.35 -0.76
N GLU A 465 -17.31 -1.52 -0.19
CA GLU A 465 -16.90 -1.88 1.16
C GLU A 465 -15.38 -2.06 1.27
N LYS A 466 -14.76 -2.74 0.27
CA LYS A 466 -13.30 -2.86 0.18
C LYS A 466 -12.61 -1.51 0.12
N LEU A 467 -13.11 -0.60 -0.72
CA LEU A 467 -12.55 0.75 -0.86
C LEU A 467 -12.71 1.55 0.44
N ARG A 468 -13.87 1.46 1.10
CA ARG A 468 -14.11 2.11 2.40
C ARG A 468 -13.12 1.61 3.47
N LYS A 469 -12.91 0.30 3.57
CA LYS A 469 -11.91 -0.31 4.48
C LYS A 469 -10.48 0.09 4.14
N ALA A 470 -10.17 0.33 2.86
CA ALA A 470 -8.90 0.88 2.40
C ALA A 470 -8.72 2.39 2.70
N GLY A 471 -9.69 3.04 3.36
CA GLY A 471 -9.68 4.47 3.68
C GLY A 471 -9.94 5.36 2.47
N VAL A 472 -10.62 4.85 1.44
CA VAL A 472 -11.13 5.69 0.34
C VAL A 472 -12.38 6.42 0.83
N GLY A 473 -12.41 7.74 0.64
CA GLY A 473 -13.40 8.63 1.28
C GLY A 473 -12.82 9.46 2.42
N ASP A 474 -11.56 9.23 2.82
CA ASP A 474 -10.84 10.09 3.78
C ASP A 474 -10.29 11.37 3.13
N ARG A 475 -10.27 11.40 1.79
CA ARG A 475 -9.75 12.49 0.96
C ARG A 475 -10.45 12.52 -0.39
N PRO A 476 -10.36 13.63 -1.16
CA PRO A 476 -10.91 13.74 -2.51
C PRO A 476 -10.64 12.52 -3.38
N ILE A 477 -11.67 12.04 -4.09
CA ILE A 477 -11.65 10.86 -4.95
C ILE A 477 -11.84 11.30 -6.39
N ILE A 478 -10.95 10.83 -7.26
CA ILE A 478 -11.09 10.91 -8.71
C ILE A 478 -11.17 9.49 -9.25
N TRP A 479 -12.25 9.19 -9.95
CA TRP A 479 -12.49 7.86 -10.49
C TRP A 479 -11.96 7.75 -11.93
N ALA A 480 -11.43 6.59 -12.29
CA ALA A 480 -11.05 6.25 -13.64
C ALA A 480 -11.61 4.86 -13.98
N GLY A 481 -12.63 4.80 -14.82
CA GLY A 481 -13.33 3.57 -15.19
C GLY A 481 -13.13 3.19 -16.64
N HIS A 482 -12.75 1.95 -16.91
CA HIS A 482 -12.73 1.40 -18.28
C HIS A 482 -13.87 0.41 -18.50
N SER A 483 -14.63 0.55 -19.59
CA SER A 483 -15.68 -0.41 -19.96
C SER A 483 -16.64 -0.69 -18.78
N LEU A 484 -16.87 -1.97 -18.43
CA LEU A 484 -17.70 -2.37 -17.27
C LEU A 484 -17.27 -1.70 -15.95
N GLY A 485 -15.98 -1.40 -15.76
CA GLY A 485 -15.49 -0.72 -14.57
C GLY A 485 -16.09 0.67 -14.38
N GLY A 486 -16.40 1.37 -15.47
CA GLY A 486 -17.12 2.64 -15.41
C GLY A 486 -18.56 2.50 -14.93
N LEU A 487 -19.25 1.43 -15.32
CA LEU A 487 -20.59 1.14 -14.79
C LEU A 487 -20.55 0.70 -13.34
N LEU A 488 -19.51 -0.04 -12.95
CA LEU A 488 -19.30 -0.43 -11.56
C LEU A 488 -19.07 0.80 -10.66
N ILE A 489 -18.34 1.81 -11.15
CA ILE A 489 -18.22 3.11 -10.46
C ILE A 489 -19.60 3.76 -10.28
N LYS A 490 -20.44 3.79 -11.32
CA LYS A 490 -21.81 4.34 -11.20
C LYS A 490 -22.62 3.57 -10.17
N GLN A 491 -22.53 2.25 -10.15
CA GLN A 491 -23.23 1.41 -9.19
C GLN A 491 -22.76 1.69 -7.75
N MET A 492 -21.45 1.80 -7.52
CA MET A 492 -20.91 2.17 -6.21
C MET A 492 -21.38 3.57 -5.78
N LEU A 493 -21.39 4.55 -6.68
CA LEU A 493 -21.93 5.88 -6.36
C LEU A 493 -23.43 5.85 -6.08
N SER A 494 -24.21 5.03 -6.80
CA SER A 494 -25.63 4.83 -6.51
C SER A 494 -25.85 4.31 -5.09
N LEU A 495 -25.10 3.27 -4.70
CA LEU A 495 -25.10 2.72 -3.34
C LEU A 495 -24.69 3.77 -2.31
N ALA A 496 -23.70 4.60 -2.62
CA ALA A 496 -23.26 5.66 -1.71
C ALA A 496 -24.28 6.77 -1.49
N ILE A 497 -25.13 7.03 -2.49
CA ILE A 497 -26.25 7.97 -2.38
C ILE A 497 -27.34 7.37 -1.49
N ASP A 498 -27.64 6.07 -1.63
CA ASP A 498 -28.71 5.40 -0.87
C ASP A 498 -28.35 5.07 0.58
N ASP A 499 -27.08 4.73 0.86
CA ASP A 499 -26.63 4.28 2.18
C ASP A 499 -25.59 5.25 2.77
N ASP A 500 -25.95 5.88 3.88
CA ASP A 500 -25.09 6.82 4.60
C ASP A 500 -23.80 6.19 5.14
N LYS A 501 -23.74 4.85 5.24
CA LYS A 501 -22.50 4.12 5.50
C LYS A 501 -21.38 4.48 4.53
N TYR A 502 -21.72 4.81 3.28
CA TYR A 502 -20.76 5.19 2.24
C TYR A 502 -20.84 6.68 1.90
N SER A 503 -21.41 7.50 2.80
CA SER A 503 -21.51 8.95 2.63
C SER A 503 -20.16 9.62 2.33
N CYS A 504 -19.08 9.15 2.97
CA CYS A 504 -17.73 9.63 2.70
C CYS A 504 -17.31 9.49 1.23
N ILE A 505 -17.79 8.44 0.54
CA ILE A 505 -17.46 8.20 -0.87
C ILE A 505 -18.26 9.15 -1.78
N LYS A 506 -19.57 9.34 -1.55
CA LYS A 506 -20.34 10.35 -2.31
C LYS A 506 -19.81 11.78 -2.05
N ASP A 507 -19.39 12.07 -0.82
CA ASP A 507 -18.93 13.39 -0.39
C ASP A 507 -17.54 13.76 -0.88
N GLN A 508 -16.65 12.79 -0.96
CA GLN A 508 -15.32 13.00 -1.49
C GLN A 508 -15.21 12.79 -3.00
N THR A 509 -16.27 12.41 -3.73
CA THR A 509 -16.15 12.28 -5.19
C THR A 509 -16.05 13.66 -5.86
N GLN A 510 -14.92 13.90 -6.54
CA GLN A 510 -14.53 15.21 -7.09
C GLN A 510 -14.28 15.19 -8.60
N GLY A 511 -14.28 14.02 -9.23
CA GLY A 511 -14.18 13.91 -10.68
C GLY A 511 -14.21 12.47 -11.16
N ILE A 512 -14.59 12.27 -12.42
CA ILE A 512 -14.70 10.94 -13.02
C ILE A 512 -14.15 10.98 -14.45
N ILE A 513 -13.39 9.94 -14.79
CA ILE A 513 -12.84 9.71 -16.12
C ILE A 513 -13.37 8.36 -16.64
N PHE A 514 -13.94 8.35 -17.83
CA PHE A 514 -14.45 7.15 -18.48
C PHE A 514 -13.66 6.83 -19.75
N TYR A 515 -13.31 5.56 -19.91
CA TYR A 515 -12.65 5.02 -21.10
C TYR A 515 -13.55 3.93 -21.72
N GLY A 516 -14.19 4.22 -22.86
CA GLY A 516 -15.01 3.26 -23.60
C GLY A 516 -16.13 2.64 -22.76
N VAL A 517 -16.82 3.40 -21.92
CA VAL A 517 -17.84 2.85 -21.00
C VAL A 517 -19.20 2.81 -21.71
N PRO A 518 -19.89 1.66 -21.80
CA PRO A 518 -21.18 1.55 -22.49
C PRO A 518 -22.32 2.13 -21.64
N HIS A 519 -22.43 3.45 -21.55
CA HIS A 519 -23.40 4.14 -20.67
C HIS A 519 -24.86 3.84 -21.02
N TYR A 520 -25.14 3.57 -22.30
CA TYR A 520 -26.48 3.23 -22.81
C TYR A 520 -26.55 1.77 -23.31
N GLY A 521 -25.57 0.94 -22.94
CA GLY A 521 -25.45 -0.46 -23.34
C GLY A 521 -24.72 -0.64 -24.68
N SER A 522 -24.41 -1.87 -25.07
CA SER A 522 -23.72 -2.15 -26.34
C SER A 522 -24.61 -2.95 -27.29
N PRO A 523 -24.67 -2.62 -28.61
CA PRO A 523 -25.36 -3.43 -29.61
C PRO A 523 -24.90 -4.89 -29.67
N LEU A 524 -23.68 -5.19 -29.17
CA LEU A 524 -23.19 -6.57 -29.06
C LEU A 524 -24.00 -7.42 -28.06
N ALA A 525 -24.69 -6.80 -27.11
CA ALA A 525 -25.61 -7.51 -26.22
C ALA A 525 -26.95 -7.88 -26.89
N ASN A 526 -27.21 -7.38 -28.11
CA ASN A 526 -28.41 -7.63 -28.91
C ASN A 526 -28.18 -8.60 -30.09
N ILE A 527 -27.08 -9.37 -30.14
CA ILE A 527 -26.85 -10.36 -31.21
C ILE A 527 -28.00 -11.39 -31.19
N SER A 528 -28.91 -11.25 -32.15
CA SER A 528 -30.23 -11.89 -32.24
C SER A 528 -30.20 -13.37 -32.65
N ASN A 529 -29.02 -13.93 -32.94
CA ASN A 529 -28.88 -15.38 -33.03
C ASN A 529 -28.69 -15.93 -31.62
N GLN A 530 -29.77 -16.46 -31.02
CA GLN A 530 -29.76 -17.08 -29.70
C GLN A 530 -28.61 -18.09 -29.53
N LYS A 531 -28.18 -18.79 -30.59
CA LYS A 531 -27.00 -19.68 -30.56
C LYS A 531 -25.65 -18.93 -30.53
N ALA A 532 -25.52 -17.78 -31.21
CA ALA A 532 -24.29 -16.98 -31.23
C ALA A 532 -24.12 -16.13 -29.97
N ALA A 533 -25.22 -15.56 -29.43
CA ALA A 533 -25.22 -14.91 -28.12
C ALA A 533 -24.87 -15.90 -27.00
N TYR A 534 -25.42 -17.12 -27.06
CA TYR A 534 -25.01 -18.18 -26.15
C TYR A 534 -23.53 -18.51 -26.30
N ILE A 535 -22.94 -18.55 -27.51
CA ILE A 535 -21.51 -18.83 -27.81
C ILE A 535 -20.56 -17.64 -27.55
N LEU A 536 -21.08 -16.45 -27.27
CA LEU A 536 -20.26 -15.26 -27.05
C LEU A 536 -20.29 -14.68 -25.64
N LEU A 537 -21.48 -14.65 -25.02
CA LEU A 537 -21.77 -13.71 -23.91
C LEU A 537 -22.76 -14.29 -22.86
N PRO A 538 -22.56 -15.50 -22.31
CA PRO A 538 -23.48 -16.07 -21.31
C PRO A 538 -23.36 -15.45 -19.92
N SER A 539 -22.38 -14.58 -19.66
CA SER A 539 -22.11 -14.01 -18.34
C SER A 539 -23.16 -12.95 -17.95
N ILE A 540 -23.61 -12.93 -16.69
CA ILE A 540 -24.58 -11.94 -16.16
C ILE A 540 -24.12 -10.50 -16.40
N GLU A 541 -22.81 -10.27 -16.38
CA GLU A 541 -22.14 -9.02 -16.72
C GLU A 541 -22.59 -8.45 -18.07
N VAL A 542 -22.95 -9.31 -19.02
CA VAL A 542 -23.38 -8.90 -20.36
C VAL A 542 -24.90 -8.84 -20.47
N GLN A 543 -25.63 -9.61 -19.65
CA GLN A 543 -27.09 -9.49 -19.55
C GLN A 543 -27.51 -8.13 -18.96
N ASP A 544 -26.76 -7.63 -17.97
CA ASP A 544 -26.93 -6.29 -17.39
C ASP A 544 -26.62 -5.17 -18.41
N LEU A 545 -25.85 -5.48 -19.46
CA LEU A 545 -25.38 -4.54 -20.50
C LEU A 545 -26.28 -4.45 -21.74
N LYS A 546 -27.43 -5.13 -21.75
CA LYS A 546 -28.40 -5.03 -22.86
C LYS A 546 -28.83 -3.56 -23.04
N PRO A 547 -28.76 -3.00 -24.27
CA PRO A 547 -29.30 -1.69 -24.57
C PRO A 547 -30.75 -1.58 -24.06
N HIS A 548 -31.09 -0.45 -23.46
CA HIS A 548 -32.43 -0.19 -22.89
C HIS A 548 -32.86 -1.11 -21.75
N SER A 549 -31.92 -1.68 -21.00
CA SER A 549 -32.28 -2.32 -19.73
C SER A 549 -32.72 -1.25 -18.73
N GLN A 550 -33.85 -1.49 -18.04
CA GLN A 550 -34.38 -0.55 -17.03
C GLN A 550 -33.33 -0.21 -15.97
N ASN A 551 -32.49 -1.18 -15.60
CA ASN A 551 -31.42 -1.00 -14.63
C ASN A 551 -30.33 -0.03 -15.13
N LEU A 552 -29.91 -0.13 -16.40
CA LEU A 552 -28.86 0.72 -16.94
C LEU A 552 -29.35 2.15 -17.18
N GLU A 553 -30.59 2.32 -17.67
CA GLU A 553 -31.22 3.63 -17.83
C GLU A 553 -31.45 4.33 -16.48
N PHE A 554 -31.91 3.59 -15.47
CA PHE A 554 -32.02 4.08 -14.10
C PHE A 554 -30.66 4.51 -13.54
N LEU A 555 -29.65 3.64 -13.65
CA LEU A 555 -28.31 3.92 -13.16
C LEU A 555 -27.68 5.14 -13.86
N GLN A 556 -27.89 5.26 -15.17
CA GLN A 556 -27.43 6.40 -15.96
C GLN A 556 -28.12 7.70 -15.54
N SER A 557 -29.45 7.71 -15.44
CA SER A 557 -30.21 8.91 -15.05
C SER A 557 -29.79 9.40 -13.67
N ARG A 558 -29.75 8.48 -12.70
CA ARG A 558 -29.34 8.75 -11.33
C ARG A 558 -27.90 9.26 -11.23
N PHE A 559 -26.99 8.69 -12.03
CA PHE A 559 -25.62 9.17 -12.13
C PHE A 559 -25.57 10.64 -12.60
N ILE A 560 -26.28 10.96 -13.68
CA ILE A 560 -26.28 12.31 -14.24
C ILE A 560 -26.86 13.33 -13.25
N ASP A 561 -27.93 12.98 -12.55
CA ASP A 561 -28.54 13.84 -11.53
C ASP A 561 -27.56 14.11 -10.39
N PHE A 562 -26.86 13.08 -9.91
CA PHE A 562 -25.82 13.22 -8.89
C PHE A 562 -24.70 14.17 -9.35
N MET A 563 -24.15 13.94 -10.55
CA MET A 563 -23.05 14.75 -11.09
C MET A 563 -23.46 16.22 -11.25
N LYS A 564 -24.67 16.49 -11.77
CA LYS A 564 -25.21 17.85 -11.91
C LYS A 564 -25.45 18.52 -10.57
N SER A 565 -26.07 17.82 -9.62
CA SER A 565 -26.40 18.38 -8.29
C SER A 565 -25.17 18.88 -7.52
N ARG A 566 -24.00 18.29 -7.80
CA ARG A 566 -22.73 18.62 -7.15
C ARG A 566 -21.72 19.30 -8.06
N SER A 567 -22.09 19.59 -9.31
CA SER A 567 -21.18 20.16 -10.32
C SER A 567 -19.86 19.38 -10.43
N ILE A 568 -19.93 18.04 -10.37
CA ILE A 568 -18.74 17.19 -10.44
C ILE A 568 -18.30 17.12 -11.90
N PRO A 569 -17.03 17.40 -12.24
CA PRO A 569 -16.53 17.31 -13.61
C PRO A 569 -16.45 15.85 -14.09
N CYS A 570 -16.64 15.64 -15.40
CA CYS A 570 -16.57 14.35 -16.06
C CYS A 570 -15.79 14.47 -17.38
N LEU A 571 -14.88 13.54 -17.63
CA LEU A 571 -14.11 13.40 -18.87
C LEU A 571 -14.34 12.00 -19.44
N ALA A 572 -14.62 11.87 -20.72
CA ALA A 572 -14.89 10.58 -21.34
C ALA A 572 -14.16 10.42 -22.68
N PHE A 573 -13.72 9.20 -22.95
CA PHE A 573 -13.04 8.80 -24.18
C PHE A 573 -13.81 7.67 -24.87
N GLY A 574 -14.06 7.80 -26.16
CA GLY A 574 -14.74 6.79 -26.99
C GLY A 574 -13.79 6.12 -28.00
N GLU A 575 -13.98 4.84 -28.27
CA GLU A 575 -13.22 4.12 -29.31
C GLU A 575 -13.71 4.47 -30.73
N THR A 576 -12.81 4.48 -31.70
CA THR A 576 -13.15 4.63 -33.14
C THR A 576 -12.78 3.41 -33.97
N LYS A 577 -11.87 2.54 -33.49
CA LYS A 577 -11.45 1.32 -34.18
C LYS A 577 -12.20 0.09 -33.64
N LYS A 578 -12.43 -0.88 -34.53
CA LYS A 578 -12.99 -2.18 -34.13
C LYS A 578 -11.95 -3.01 -33.40
N THR A 579 -12.39 -3.75 -32.39
CA THR A 579 -11.57 -4.70 -31.62
C THR A 579 -11.64 -6.08 -32.25
N TYR A 580 -10.50 -6.76 -32.37
CA TYR A 580 -10.46 -8.15 -32.81
C TYR A 580 -10.93 -9.11 -31.70
N VAL A 581 -12.09 -9.72 -31.89
CA VAL A 581 -12.64 -10.69 -30.94
C VAL A 581 -12.18 -12.09 -31.36
N LYS A 582 -11.06 -12.55 -30.76
CA LYS A 582 -10.40 -13.83 -31.09
C LYS A 582 -11.35 -15.02 -31.21
N LYS A 583 -12.36 -15.12 -30.33
CA LYS A 583 -13.33 -16.23 -30.31
C LYS A 583 -14.23 -16.30 -31.54
N LEU A 584 -14.48 -15.15 -32.18
CA LEU A 584 -15.30 -15.06 -33.39
C LEU A 584 -14.50 -14.93 -34.67
N PHE A 585 -13.17 -14.80 -34.56
CA PHE A 585 -12.32 -14.47 -35.68
C PHE A 585 -12.83 -13.24 -36.47
N THR A 586 -13.39 -12.24 -35.77
CA THR A 586 -14.01 -11.07 -36.40
C THR A 586 -13.71 -9.76 -35.67
N MET A 587 -13.80 -8.66 -36.41
CA MET A 587 -13.59 -7.29 -35.94
C MET A 587 -14.95 -6.68 -35.55
N LEU A 588 -15.11 -6.34 -34.28
CA LEU A 588 -16.35 -5.77 -33.75
C LEU A 588 -16.09 -4.42 -33.08
N GLN A 589 -16.99 -3.47 -33.30
CA GLN A 589 -17.06 -2.28 -32.45
C GLN A 589 -17.70 -2.71 -31.14
N VAL A 590 -16.97 -2.56 -30.03
CA VAL A 590 -17.41 -3.06 -28.72
C VAL A 590 -18.38 -2.09 -28.08
N VAL A 591 -18.12 -0.79 -28.19
CA VAL A 591 -18.96 0.28 -27.68
C VAL A 591 -19.01 1.43 -28.71
N PRO A 592 -20.17 1.68 -29.33
CA PRO A 592 -20.35 2.83 -30.21
C PRO A 592 -20.11 4.18 -29.53
N LEU A 593 -19.79 5.22 -30.31
CA LEU A 593 -19.55 6.57 -29.78
C LEU A 593 -20.79 7.13 -29.06
N GLU A 594 -21.98 6.80 -29.56
CA GLU A 594 -23.27 7.20 -29.00
C GLU A 594 -23.51 6.58 -27.61
N SER A 595 -22.99 5.37 -27.38
CA SER A 595 -23.09 4.71 -26.08
C SER A 595 -21.95 5.07 -25.13
N SER A 596 -20.76 5.36 -25.67
CA SER A 596 -19.58 5.76 -24.88
C SER A 596 -19.61 7.22 -24.43
N ASN A 597 -20.43 8.06 -25.05
CA ASN A 597 -20.67 9.41 -24.57
C ASN A 597 -21.63 9.38 -23.36
N PRO A 598 -21.22 9.85 -22.17
CA PRO A 598 -22.10 9.88 -20.99
C PRO A 598 -23.25 10.89 -21.08
N GLY A 599 -23.29 11.76 -22.08
CA GLY A 599 -24.25 12.86 -22.17
C GLY A 599 -24.00 13.98 -21.15
N TYR A 600 -22.83 13.99 -20.50
CA TYR A 600 -22.41 14.98 -19.51
C TYR A 600 -20.89 15.09 -19.42
N GLY A 601 -20.37 16.32 -19.40
CA GLY A 601 -18.93 16.59 -19.35
C GLY A 601 -18.27 16.60 -20.72
N GLU A 602 -16.93 16.52 -20.71
CA GLU A 602 -16.10 16.54 -21.91
C GLU A 602 -16.04 15.12 -22.54
N PHE A 603 -16.17 15.01 -23.86
CA PHE A 603 -16.11 13.72 -24.58
C PHE A 603 -15.20 13.82 -25.80
N TYR A 604 -14.25 12.88 -25.92
CA TYR A 604 -13.28 12.84 -27.01
C TYR A 604 -13.25 11.45 -27.69
N PRO A 605 -13.46 11.36 -29.02
CA PRO A 605 -13.17 10.13 -29.75
C PRO A 605 -11.65 9.92 -29.82
N VAL A 606 -11.19 8.68 -29.66
CA VAL A 606 -9.78 8.29 -29.64
C VAL A 606 -9.54 7.27 -30.73
N ASP A 607 -8.44 7.44 -31.49
CA ASP A 607 -8.01 6.54 -32.56
C ASP A 607 -7.44 5.19 -32.06
N ALA A 608 -8.22 4.50 -31.24
CA ALA A 608 -7.89 3.24 -30.60
C ALA A 608 -9.08 2.27 -30.65
N ASP A 609 -8.79 0.99 -30.44
CA ASP A 609 -9.79 -0.03 -30.17
C ASP A 609 -10.18 -0.04 -28.67
N HIS A 610 -11.15 -0.86 -28.31
CA HIS A 610 -11.74 -0.90 -26.96
C HIS A 610 -10.72 -1.23 -25.88
N VAL A 611 -9.73 -2.04 -26.24
CA VAL A 611 -8.69 -2.49 -25.34
C VAL A 611 -7.59 -1.44 -25.20
N GLY A 612 -7.34 -0.64 -26.24
CA GLY A 612 -6.35 0.42 -26.31
C GLY A 612 -6.83 1.80 -25.85
N VAL A 613 -8.14 2.04 -25.75
CA VAL A 613 -8.69 3.37 -25.39
C VAL A 613 -8.26 3.86 -24.00
N CYS A 614 -7.98 2.95 -23.05
CA CYS A 614 -7.46 3.27 -21.71
C CYS A 614 -5.93 3.18 -21.58
N LYS A 615 -5.25 2.96 -22.72
CA LYS A 615 -3.79 2.77 -22.81
C LYS A 615 -3.20 3.90 -23.66
N PRO A 616 -2.70 4.96 -23.04
CA PRO A 616 -2.02 6.02 -23.75
C PRO A 616 -0.74 5.48 -24.42
N ASP A 617 -0.37 6.06 -25.56
CA ASP A 617 0.82 5.65 -26.31
C ASP A 617 2.10 6.09 -25.60
N ASN A 618 2.11 7.31 -25.09
CA ASN A 618 3.22 7.96 -24.39
C ASN A 618 2.66 9.14 -23.56
N THR A 619 3.55 9.91 -22.94
CA THR A 619 3.18 11.09 -22.14
C THR A 619 2.72 12.29 -22.96
N ASP A 620 2.92 12.27 -24.28
CA ASP A 620 2.60 13.39 -25.17
C ASP A 620 1.28 13.19 -25.93
N CYS A 621 0.67 12.00 -25.84
CA CYS A 621 -0.61 11.73 -26.49
C CYS A 621 -1.79 12.40 -25.74
N ASP A 622 -2.82 12.77 -26.49
CA ASP A 622 -3.99 13.50 -25.98
C ASP A 622 -4.67 12.80 -24.81
N VAL A 623 -4.80 11.47 -24.86
CA VAL A 623 -5.43 10.68 -23.79
C VAL A 623 -4.72 10.91 -22.45
N TYR A 624 -3.39 10.94 -22.44
CA TYR A 624 -2.63 11.17 -21.21
C TYR A 624 -2.69 12.64 -20.77
N ILE A 625 -2.46 13.58 -21.70
CA ILE A 625 -2.45 15.02 -21.40
C ILE A 625 -3.79 15.47 -20.82
N LEU A 626 -4.90 15.11 -21.48
CA LEU A 626 -6.25 15.46 -21.02
C LEU A 626 -6.56 14.82 -19.67
N THR A 627 -6.18 13.55 -19.46
CA THR A 627 -6.32 12.86 -18.16
C THR A 627 -5.58 13.61 -17.05
N LEU A 628 -4.31 13.98 -17.27
CA LEU A 628 -3.49 14.68 -16.30
C LEU A 628 -4.03 16.08 -15.97
N GLN A 629 -4.41 16.85 -16.99
CA GLN A 629 -4.99 18.18 -16.82
C GLN A 629 -6.32 18.12 -16.05
N PHE A 630 -7.18 17.16 -16.37
CA PHE A 630 -8.43 16.92 -15.68
C PHE A 630 -8.21 16.62 -14.19
N ILE A 631 -7.31 15.68 -13.87
CA ILE A 631 -6.98 15.32 -12.49
C ILE A 631 -6.47 16.54 -11.71
N ARG A 632 -5.58 17.33 -12.31
CA ARG A 632 -5.05 18.56 -11.69
C ARG A 632 -6.17 19.57 -11.38
N ARG A 633 -7.09 19.78 -12.32
CA ARG A 633 -8.25 20.65 -12.16
C ARG A 633 -9.14 20.20 -11.00
N CYS A 634 -9.50 18.90 -10.94
CA CYS A 634 -10.32 18.35 -9.87
C CYS A 634 -9.68 18.51 -8.48
N ILE A 635 -8.37 18.22 -8.36
CA ILE A 635 -7.65 18.38 -7.08
C ILE A 635 -7.58 19.85 -6.66
N LEU A 636 -7.37 20.76 -7.61
CA LEU A 636 -7.34 22.20 -7.32
C LEU A 636 -8.70 22.67 -6.81
N GLN A 637 -9.79 22.28 -7.48
CA GLN A 637 -11.15 22.60 -7.06
C GLN A 637 -11.44 22.08 -5.65
N ALA A 638 -11.15 20.80 -5.38
CA ALA A 638 -11.36 20.20 -4.06
C ALA A 638 -10.60 20.94 -2.95
N LYS A 639 -9.36 21.39 -3.22
CA LYS A 639 -8.58 22.18 -2.26
C LYS A 639 -9.21 23.54 -1.96
N VAL A 640 -9.74 24.22 -2.99
CA VAL A 640 -10.44 25.50 -2.81
C VAL A 640 -11.70 25.30 -1.97
N GLU A 641 -12.48 24.26 -2.24
CA GLU A 641 -13.68 23.94 -1.46
C GLU A 641 -13.36 23.66 0.02
N ILE A 642 -12.30 22.90 0.30
CA ILE A 642 -11.83 22.64 1.67
C ILE A 642 -11.40 23.96 2.34
N TYR A 643 -10.60 24.77 1.67
CA TYR A 643 -10.13 26.04 2.20
C TYR A 643 -11.28 27.00 2.54
N LEU A 644 -12.29 27.10 1.67
CA LEU A 644 -13.48 27.91 1.91
C LEU A 644 -14.30 27.40 3.10
N LYS A 645 -14.50 26.08 3.21
CA LYS A 645 -15.21 25.46 4.34
C LYS A 645 -14.50 25.71 5.68
N ASP A 646 -13.17 25.60 5.72
CA ASP A 646 -12.39 25.82 6.93
C ASP A 646 -12.27 27.31 7.30
N GLY A 647 -12.14 28.19 6.30
CA GLY A 647 -12.15 29.64 6.48
C GLY A 647 -13.45 30.15 7.10
N LEU A 648 -14.60 29.59 6.68
CA LEU A 648 -15.91 29.94 7.24
C LEU A 648 -16.07 29.50 8.71
N LYS A 649 -15.50 28.35 9.11
CA LYS A 649 -15.53 27.88 10.52
C LYS A 649 -14.74 28.78 11.49
N HIS A 650 -13.78 29.55 11.01
CA HIS A 650 -12.96 30.46 11.83
C HIS A 650 -13.49 31.90 11.92
N THR A 651 -14.72 32.16 11.44
CA THR A 651 -15.38 33.49 11.52
C THR A 651 -16.35 33.64 12.71
N GLY A 652 -16.34 32.73 13.68
CA GLY A 652 -16.99 32.96 14.98
C GLY A 652 -16.32 34.12 15.74
N PRO A 653 -17.06 34.93 16.51
CA PRO A 653 -16.49 36.07 17.21
C PRO A 653 -15.39 35.60 18.16
N LYS A 654 -14.16 36.08 17.94
CA LYS A 654 -13.09 35.92 18.92
C LYS A 654 -13.50 36.68 20.18
N PRO A 655 -13.56 36.05 21.37
CA PRO A 655 -13.70 36.81 22.61
C PRO A 655 -12.49 37.76 22.72
N LEU A 656 -12.82 39.04 22.91
CA LEU A 656 -11.89 40.17 23.03
C LEU A 656 -10.88 39.98 24.15
#